data_AF-A0A0R1RGA1-F1
#
_entry.id   AF-A0A0R1RGA1-F1
#
_cell.length_a   1.000
_cell.length_b   1.000
_cell.length_c   1.000
_cell.angle_alpha   90.00
_cell.angle_beta   90.00
_cell.angle_gamma   90.00
#
_symmetry.space_group_name_H-M   'P 1'
#
loop_
_entity.id
_entity.type
_entity.pdbx_description
1 polymer ?
#
loop_
_entity_poly.entity_id
_entity_poly.type
_entity_poly.pdbx_seq_one_letter_code
_entity_poly.pdbx_strand_id
1 'polypeptide(L)'
;MKLNQFGRLTPNTATQLKELDLIGFDADPDLPFAQSLAKNYRLLFPEALNATQQAQALKAVAVDDHQTLATWLDTEPTSMTRTQFYAVALQLLGFHPEFKNLAKSIAQMQNAQLPTVDADLATTTTFLEALYLLLNTRTPKLVTYLDDLANRGFFEDFQADKQTPQYLFFNGKSQAVFDPRQLIREVVWVESDLDTDEDGQRDLLETTIFRPKATDLGTKMPALFTANPYFHGTNDEQVEAATHIPEPNLVVKTQSHTKADVTYHEPEPLDLPRAQASGETQTATSYASENGIYSLNDYFLSRGFATVYSAGVGTQGSDGLRSVGGPSETASAVAVIEWLNGSRRAFTDRTRTTTIKAWWCNHKIAMTGKSYLGTLAIAAATSGVEGLKTVISEAAISSWYDYYRENGLVVAPGGFQGEDADVLAVDTFSRLKQAGDMLGIQAKWEASLHAISSAQDRTTGDYNAWWDARNYRNHLNDIRCDIVSVHGLNDTNVKPANVIRLFNGLKNLPIQKKLFLHQGQHVYLNNVQSLDFTDQMNLWLTNKLLDVDNGANDTIPNVQVQDNVEPQTWHQYAAFGPSQTRTLNLASDWTSERSSFADNATATFKSEHDTSASFEQAIIQPTSAYADSRLWLTQVPLDHDLILDGTPEISLKLWIDAPTAILSVRLIDLGEAQRFGETASIVARDGYQLGYDFKTQDIVEFAPAKATAAKLISYGHVNVQNPVNAYEIQTVTPGEPFNVHFALQPTHYVLPAGRQLALIIHGADMAQTIRPTAVVNYHLDFANSFLKLPLR
;
A
#
# COMPACT_ATOMS: atom_id res chain seq x y z
N MET A 1 -12.63 20.63 2.80
CA MET A 1 -12.37 19.33 2.17
C MET A 1 -11.73 19.58 0.82
N LYS A 2 -10.57 19.00 0.50
CA LYS A 2 -9.96 19.01 -0.84
C LYS A 2 -10.10 17.61 -1.46
N LEU A 3 -10.71 17.51 -2.63
CA LEU A 3 -10.93 16.24 -3.35
C LEU A 3 -10.03 16.19 -4.58
N ASN A 4 -8.73 15.93 -4.35
CA ASN A 4 -7.75 15.87 -5.44
C ASN A 4 -8.14 14.76 -6.43
N GLN A 5 -8.00 15.05 -7.73
CA GLN A 5 -8.39 14.16 -8.81
C GLN A 5 -7.32 14.11 -9.90
N PHE A 6 -6.65 12.96 -10.03
CA PHE A 6 -5.56 12.72 -10.98
C PHE A 6 -5.88 11.60 -11.99
N GLY A 7 -6.96 10.84 -11.79
CA GLY A 7 -7.43 9.79 -12.71
C GLY A 7 -8.32 10.27 -13.84
N ARG A 8 -8.70 11.56 -13.90
CA ARG A 8 -9.66 12.09 -14.88
C ARG A 8 -9.01 12.41 -16.24
N LEU A 9 -9.58 11.87 -17.31
CA LEU A 9 -9.23 12.25 -18.68
C LEU A 9 -10.06 13.44 -19.15
N THR A 10 -9.53 14.22 -20.10
CA THR A 10 -10.26 15.33 -20.75
C THR A 10 -10.29 15.09 -22.27
N PRO A 11 -11.12 14.14 -22.76
CA PRO A 11 -11.17 13.83 -24.18
C PRO A 11 -11.90 14.94 -24.96
N ASN A 12 -11.82 14.90 -26.30
CA ASN A 12 -12.52 15.85 -27.15
C ASN A 12 -14.05 15.68 -27.08
N THR A 13 -14.80 16.71 -27.49
CA THR A 13 -16.27 16.74 -27.45
C THR A 13 -16.92 15.54 -28.13
N ALA A 14 -16.42 15.10 -29.29
CA ALA A 14 -17.00 13.97 -30.01
C ALA A 14 -16.91 12.66 -29.19
N THR A 15 -15.79 12.44 -28.50
CA THR A 15 -15.64 11.31 -27.57
C THR A 15 -16.57 11.46 -26.37
N GLN A 16 -16.68 12.66 -25.78
CA GLN A 16 -17.59 12.90 -24.66
C GLN A 16 -19.05 12.57 -25.02
N LEU A 17 -19.53 13.08 -26.15
CA LEU A 17 -20.90 12.85 -26.63
C LEU A 17 -21.14 11.35 -26.91
N LYS A 18 -20.19 10.67 -27.53
CA LYS A 18 -20.26 9.22 -27.76
C LYS A 18 -20.35 8.45 -26.43
N GLU A 19 -19.53 8.80 -25.46
CA GLU A 19 -19.53 8.12 -24.16
C GLU A 19 -20.83 8.39 -23.37
N LEU A 20 -21.41 9.59 -23.46
CA LEU A 20 -22.73 9.89 -22.88
C LEU A 20 -23.84 9.04 -23.51
N ASP A 21 -23.87 8.96 -24.84
CA ASP A 21 -24.84 8.14 -25.58
C ASP A 21 -24.75 6.66 -25.20
N LEU A 22 -23.52 6.14 -25.06
CA LEU A 22 -23.25 4.76 -24.66
C LEU A 22 -23.84 4.37 -23.29
N ILE A 23 -24.03 5.35 -22.40
CA ILE A 23 -24.57 5.14 -21.06
C ILE A 23 -26.02 5.64 -20.92
N GLY A 24 -26.69 5.93 -22.04
CA GLY A 24 -28.13 6.21 -22.11
C GLY A 24 -28.53 7.67 -21.95
N PHE A 25 -27.58 8.61 -21.92
CA PHE A 25 -27.90 10.05 -21.98
C PHE A 25 -28.22 10.47 -23.42
N ASP A 26 -29.11 11.45 -23.59
CA ASP A 26 -29.41 12.04 -24.89
C ASP A 26 -28.29 13.03 -25.24
N ALA A 27 -27.32 12.56 -26.01
CA ALA A 27 -26.11 13.28 -26.38
C ALA A 27 -26.22 13.97 -27.76
N ASP A 28 -27.43 14.18 -28.28
CA ASP A 28 -27.64 14.91 -29.53
C ASP A 28 -27.34 16.41 -29.34
N PRO A 29 -26.26 16.95 -29.94
CA PRO A 29 -25.92 18.36 -29.81
C PRO A 29 -26.91 19.30 -30.51
N ASP A 30 -27.74 18.79 -31.41
CA ASP A 30 -28.71 19.57 -32.18
C ASP A 30 -30.10 19.61 -31.51
N LEU A 31 -30.30 18.83 -30.44
CA LEU A 31 -31.55 18.85 -29.67
C LEU A 31 -31.76 20.24 -29.03
N PRO A 32 -33.00 20.78 -29.01
CA PRO A 32 -33.26 22.05 -28.33
C PRO A 32 -32.80 22.04 -26.87
N PHE A 33 -32.13 23.12 -26.44
CA PHE A 33 -31.45 23.20 -25.13
C PHE A 33 -32.33 22.77 -23.95
N ALA A 34 -33.55 23.33 -23.85
CA ALA A 34 -34.53 22.96 -22.81
C ALA A 34 -34.89 21.47 -22.82
N GLN A 35 -35.01 20.86 -24.02
CA GLN A 35 -35.34 19.44 -24.15
C GLN A 35 -34.17 18.56 -23.71
N SER A 36 -32.93 18.91 -24.07
CA SER A 36 -31.72 18.21 -23.62
C SER A 36 -31.59 18.25 -22.09
N LEU A 37 -31.76 19.42 -21.47
CA LEU A 37 -31.77 19.57 -20.02
C LEU A 37 -32.83 18.67 -19.38
N ALA A 38 -34.07 18.74 -19.85
CA ALA A 38 -35.18 18.00 -19.26
C ALA A 38 -35.02 16.48 -19.38
N LYS A 39 -34.45 15.98 -20.48
CA LYS A 39 -34.17 14.55 -20.65
C LYS A 39 -33.04 14.11 -19.74
N ASN A 40 -31.90 14.80 -19.80
CA ASN A 40 -30.67 14.36 -19.15
C ASN A 40 -30.71 14.52 -17.62
N TYR A 41 -31.33 15.57 -17.08
CA TYR A 41 -31.45 15.71 -15.62
C TYR A 41 -32.31 14.62 -14.97
N ARG A 42 -33.30 14.05 -15.68
CA ARG A 42 -34.13 12.96 -15.13
C ARG A 42 -33.32 11.67 -14.90
N LEU A 43 -32.30 11.43 -15.73
CA LEU A 43 -31.43 10.25 -15.62
C LEU A 43 -30.50 10.30 -14.40
N LEU A 44 -30.34 11.46 -13.77
CA LEU A 44 -29.49 11.65 -12.59
C LEU A 44 -30.13 11.17 -11.28
N PHE A 45 -31.32 10.57 -11.36
CA PHE A 45 -32.08 10.02 -10.24
C PHE A 45 -32.55 8.59 -10.58
N PRO A 46 -31.64 7.61 -10.67
CA PRO A 46 -31.98 6.22 -10.99
C PRO A 46 -33.00 5.61 -10.00
N GLU A 47 -33.03 6.11 -8.76
CA GLU A 47 -34.01 5.74 -7.73
C GLU A 47 -35.45 6.21 -8.03
N ALA A 48 -35.65 7.12 -8.99
CA ALA A 48 -36.95 7.67 -9.35
C ALA A 48 -37.64 6.85 -10.45
N LEU A 49 -38.29 5.75 -10.05
CA LEU A 49 -38.82 4.71 -10.94
C LEU A 49 -40.02 5.10 -11.83
N ASN A 50 -40.56 6.32 -11.68
CA ASN A 50 -41.68 6.80 -12.48
C ASN A 50 -41.67 8.32 -12.60
N ALA A 51 -42.45 8.86 -13.55
CA ALA A 51 -42.50 10.29 -13.86
C ALA A 51 -42.85 11.16 -12.64
N THR A 52 -43.72 10.68 -11.74
CA THR A 52 -44.08 11.43 -10.53
C THR A 52 -42.89 11.56 -9.58
N GLN A 53 -42.15 10.47 -9.35
CA GLN A 53 -40.95 10.49 -8.51
C GLN A 53 -39.83 11.30 -9.16
N GLN A 54 -39.68 11.24 -10.48
CA GLN A 54 -38.70 12.06 -11.21
C GLN A 54 -39.00 13.55 -11.04
N ALA A 55 -40.26 13.96 -11.16
CA ALA A 55 -40.65 15.35 -10.93
C ALA A 55 -40.40 15.80 -9.48
N GLN A 56 -40.61 14.92 -8.49
CA GLN A 56 -40.29 15.20 -7.09
C GLN A 56 -38.78 15.35 -6.85
N ALA A 57 -37.97 14.48 -7.45
CA ALA A 57 -36.52 14.55 -7.36
C ALA A 57 -35.96 15.85 -7.96
N LEU A 58 -36.44 16.25 -9.14
CA LEU A 58 -36.09 17.54 -9.74
C LEU A 58 -36.54 18.73 -8.87
N LYS A 59 -37.67 18.61 -8.17
CA LYS A 59 -38.16 19.66 -7.28
C LYS A 59 -37.33 19.78 -5.99
N ALA A 60 -36.66 18.71 -5.58
CA ALA A 60 -35.81 18.70 -4.38
C ALA A 60 -34.46 19.40 -4.59
N VAL A 61 -34.07 19.66 -5.86
CA VAL A 61 -32.83 20.36 -6.21
C VAL A 61 -33.13 21.81 -6.54
N ALA A 62 -32.31 22.73 -6.04
CA ALA A 62 -32.40 24.16 -6.32
C ALA A 62 -31.44 24.60 -7.44
N VAL A 63 -31.88 25.50 -8.31
CA VAL A 63 -31.02 26.15 -9.33
C VAL A 63 -30.44 27.46 -8.80
N ASP A 64 -31.18 28.13 -7.92
CA ASP A 64 -30.78 29.32 -7.18
C ASP A 64 -31.59 29.43 -5.88
N ASP A 65 -31.52 30.56 -5.18
CA ASP A 65 -32.25 30.80 -3.92
C ASP A 65 -33.74 31.16 -4.11
N HIS A 66 -34.25 31.07 -5.34
CA HIS A 66 -35.63 31.43 -5.69
C HIS A 66 -36.38 30.32 -6.43
N GLN A 67 -35.68 29.43 -7.15
CA GLN A 67 -36.28 28.43 -8.03
C GLN A 67 -35.70 27.02 -7.82
N THR A 68 -36.59 26.02 -7.87
CA THR A 68 -36.18 24.62 -7.97
C THR A 68 -35.83 24.27 -9.41
N LEU A 69 -35.04 23.21 -9.62
CA LEU A 69 -34.69 22.71 -10.93
C LEU A 69 -35.93 22.33 -11.73
N ALA A 70 -36.93 21.70 -11.11
CA ALA A 70 -38.22 21.45 -11.75
C ALA A 70 -38.87 22.75 -12.29
N THR A 71 -39.06 23.76 -11.42
CA THR A 71 -39.72 25.00 -11.84
C THR A 71 -38.91 25.81 -12.85
N TRP A 72 -37.57 25.70 -12.79
CA TRP A 72 -36.68 26.36 -13.73
C TRP A 72 -36.75 25.70 -15.11
N LEU A 73 -36.77 24.36 -15.19
CA LEU A 73 -36.92 23.62 -16.44
C LEU A 73 -38.26 23.90 -17.14
N ASP A 74 -39.33 24.12 -16.37
CA ASP A 74 -40.67 24.47 -16.89
C ASP A 74 -40.69 25.83 -17.62
N THR A 75 -39.67 26.67 -17.45
CA THR A 75 -39.54 27.95 -18.18
C THR A 75 -38.98 27.81 -19.59
N GLU A 76 -38.64 26.58 -20.01
CA GLU A 76 -37.99 26.26 -21.29
C GLU A 76 -36.74 27.12 -21.55
N PRO A 77 -35.74 27.09 -20.65
CA PRO A 77 -34.57 27.95 -20.75
C PRO A 77 -33.80 27.66 -22.04
N THR A 78 -33.19 28.71 -22.61
CA THR A 78 -32.32 28.60 -23.81
C THR A 78 -30.84 28.62 -23.47
N SER A 79 -30.48 28.87 -22.21
CA SER A 79 -29.11 28.90 -21.69
C SER A 79 -29.11 28.69 -20.18
N MET A 80 -27.98 28.30 -19.60
CA MET A 80 -27.79 28.19 -18.15
C MET A 80 -26.48 28.85 -17.73
N THR A 81 -26.51 29.67 -16.69
CA THR A 81 -25.26 30.25 -16.17
C THR A 81 -24.43 29.18 -15.45
N ARG A 82 -23.11 29.37 -15.37
CA ARG A 82 -22.21 28.49 -14.61
C ARG A 82 -22.66 28.38 -13.15
N THR A 83 -23.05 29.50 -12.54
CA THR A 83 -23.49 29.53 -11.14
C THR A 83 -24.72 28.66 -10.94
N GLN A 84 -25.71 28.76 -11.83
CA GLN A 84 -26.91 27.91 -11.81
C GLN A 84 -26.54 26.43 -11.98
N PHE A 85 -25.68 26.11 -12.94
CA PHE A 85 -25.26 24.73 -13.18
C PHE A 85 -24.55 24.14 -11.96
N TYR A 86 -23.62 24.88 -11.35
CA TYR A 86 -22.88 24.40 -10.18
C TYR A 86 -23.68 24.42 -8.88
N ALA A 87 -24.72 25.24 -8.77
CA ALA A 87 -25.70 25.14 -7.70
C ALA A 87 -26.40 23.78 -7.73
N VAL A 88 -26.86 23.36 -8.91
CA VAL A 88 -27.42 22.02 -9.13
C VAL A 88 -26.36 20.94 -8.89
N ALA A 89 -25.18 21.06 -9.52
CA ALA A 89 -24.13 20.05 -9.48
C ALA A 89 -23.66 19.73 -8.05
N LEU A 90 -23.45 20.72 -7.19
CA LEU A 90 -23.00 20.48 -5.82
C LEU A 90 -24.01 19.66 -5.00
N GLN A 91 -25.30 19.94 -5.17
CA GLN A 91 -26.36 19.16 -4.51
C GLN A 91 -26.35 17.70 -5.00
N LEU A 92 -26.20 17.50 -6.31
CA LEU A 92 -26.10 16.16 -6.91
C LEU A 92 -24.84 15.41 -6.47
N LEU A 93 -23.71 16.09 -6.34
CA LEU A 93 -22.45 15.55 -5.84
C LEU A 93 -22.50 15.17 -4.35
N GLY A 94 -23.62 15.41 -3.66
CA GLY A 94 -23.79 15.08 -2.24
C GLY A 94 -23.22 16.13 -1.28
N PHE A 95 -22.94 17.35 -1.76
CA PHE A 95 -22.70 18.48 -0.86
C PHE A 95 -24.03 19.03 -0.37
N HIS A 96 -24.04 19.51 0.88
CA HIS A 96 -25.20 20.17 1.48
C HIS A 96 -24.94 21.68 1.57
N PRO A 97 -25.05 22.44 0.47
CA PRO A 97 -24.88 23.89 0.53
C PRO A 97 -26.01 24.48 1.40
N GLU A 98 -25.66 25.42 2.27
CA GLU A 98 -26.69 26.26 2.90
C GLU A 98 -27.49 26.97 1.80
N PHE A 99 -28.82 26.95 1.87
CA PHE A 99 -29.72 27.45 0.81
C PHE A 99 -29.36 28.87 0.32
N LYS A 100 -28.85 29.73 1.21
CA LYS A 100 -28.42 31.11 0.88
C LYS A 100 -27.03 31.23 0.24
N ASN A 101 -26.33 30.12 0.04
CA ASN A 101 -24.95 30.08 -0.42
C ASN A 101 -24.79 29.52 -1.85
N LEU A 102 -25.90 29.23 -2.55
CA LEU A 102 -25.89 28.72 -3.93
C LEU A 102 -25.24 29.69 -4.92
N ALA A 103 -25.29 31.00 -4.67
CA ALA A 103 -24.54 31.98 -5.45
C ALA A 103 -23.01 31.80 -5.37
N LYS A 104 -22.50 31.06 -4.39
CA LYS A 104 -21.07 30.76 -4.20
C LYS A 104 -20.68 29.35 -4.64
N SER A 105 -21.53 28.65 -5.38
CA SER A 105 -21.27 27.27 -5.80
C SER A 105 -19.96 27.09 -6.57
N ILE A 106 -19.60 28.02 -7.47
CA ILE A 106 -18.30 27.97 -8.17
C ILE A 106 -17.12 28.07 -7.17
N ALA A 107 -17.20 28.98 -6.20
CA ALA A 107 -16.18 29.11 -5.17
C ALA A 107 -16.09 27.87 -4.27
N GLN A 108 -17.23 27.22 -3.99
CA GLN A 108 -17.25 25.94 -3.26
C GLN A 108 -16.59 24.81 -4.05
N MET A 109 -16.86 24.70 -5.36
CA MET A 109 -16.17 23.75 -6.25
C MET A 109 -14.65 23.98 -6.22
N GLN A 110 -14.21 25.23 -6.36
CA GLN A 110 -12.80 25.62 -6.32
C GLN A 110 -12.14 25.30 -4.97
N ASN A 111 -12.79 25.62 -3.86
CA ASN A 111 -12.31 25.29 -2.51
C ASN A 111 -12.19 23.78 -2.27
N ALA A 112 -13.06 23.01 -2.92
CA ALA A 112 -13.02 21.55 -2.91
C ALA A 112 -12.06 20.94 -3.95
N GLN A 113 -11.40 21.77 -4.76
CA GLN A 113 -10.55 21.37 -5.90
C GLN A 113 -11.29 20.53 -6.96
N LEU A 114 -12.60 20.74 -7.08
CA LEU A 114 -13.42 20.10 -8.10
C LEU A 114 -13.34 20.89 -9.42
N PRO A 115 -13.35 20.20 -10.58
CA PRO A 115 -13.24 20.86 -11.87
C PRO A 115 -14.50 21.67 -12.21
N THR A 116 -14.33 22.71 -13.01
CA THR A 116 -15.43 23.47 -13.58
C THR A 116 -15.21 23.76 -15.05
N VAL A 117 -16.28 23.91 -15.83
CA VAL A 117 -16.24 24.53 -17.16
C VAL A 117 -16.00 26.04 -17.03
N ASP A 118 -15.46 26.66 -18.07
CA ASP A 118 -15.00 28.05 -18.04
C ASP A 118 -16.07 29.09 -18.43
N ALA A 119 -17.11 28.69 -19.15
CA ALA A 119 -18.13 29.58 -19.68
C ALA A 119 -19.56 29.14 -19.35
N ASP A 120 -20.51 30.07 -19.46
CA ASP A 120 -21.95 29.77 -19.35
C ASP A 120 -22.39 28.81 -20.46
N LEU A 121 -23.41 28.01 -20.17
CA LEU A 121 -23.92 26.98 -21.04
C LEU A 121 -24.91 27.61 -22.03
N ALA A 122 -24.39 28.09 -23.15
CA ALA A 122 -25.16 28.80 -24.17
C ALA A 122 -25.73 27.88 -25.27
N THR A 123 -25.23 26.65 -25.36
CA THR A 123 -25.66 25.66 -26.36
C THR A 123 -25.81 24.27 -25.75
N THR A 124 -26.56 23.39 -26.41
CA THR A 124 -26.75 22.00 -25.98
C THR A 124 -25.41 21.28 -25.87
N THR A 125 -24.49 21.50 -26.80
CA THR A 125 -23.11 20.98 -26.72
C THR A 125 -22.41 21.38 -25.44
N THR A 126 -22.40 22.68 -25.09
CA THR A 126 -21.73 23.15 -23.85
C THR A 126 -22.36 22.55 -22.59
N PHE A 127 -23.68 22.33 -22.57
CA PHE A 127 -24.35 21.62 -21.47
C PHE A 127 -23.93 20.15 -21.39
N LEU A 128 -23.86 19.45 -22.52
CA LEU A 128 -23.44 18.05 -22.56
C LEU A 128 -21.97 17.88 -22.13
N GLU A 129 -21.08 18.79 -22.51
CA GLU A 129 -19.69 18.82 -22.02
C GLU A 129 -19.63 19.04 -20.50
N ALA A 130 -20.43 19.97 -19.97
CA ALA A 130 -20.52 20.21 -18.53
C ALA A 130 -21.10 19.00 -17.77
N LEU A 131 -22.10 18.32 -18.35
CA LEU A 131 -22.67 17.09 -17.82
C LEU A 131 -21.66 15.94 -17.82
N TYR A 132 -20.89 15.77 -18.89
CA TYR A 132 -19.81 14.79 -18.96
C TYR A 132 -18.76 15.06 -17.88
N LEU A 133 -18.37 16.32 -17.67
CA LEU A 133 -17.46 16.69 -16.59
C LEU A 133 -18.05 16.39 -15.21
N LEU A 134 -19.34 16.67 -15.00
CA LEU A 134 -20.04 16.38 -13.75
C LEU A 134 -20.02 14.88 -13.43
N LEU A 135 -20.35 14.01 -14.40
CA LEU A 135 -20.31 12.55 -14.22
C LEU A 135 -18.92 12.05 -13.81
N ASN A 136 -17.87 12.69 -14.33
CA ASN A 136 -16.48 12.40 -13.99
C ASN A 136 -15.95 13.18 -12.78
N THR A 137 -16.77 13.94 -12.06
CA THR A 137 -16.34 14.73 -10.90
C THR A 137 -16.43 13.89 -9.63
N ARG A 138 -15.44 14.02 -8.74
CA ARG A 138 -15.44 13.31 -7.45
C ARG A 138 -16.55 13.82 -6.53
N THR A 139 -17.08 12.89 -5.74
CA THR A 139 -18.01 13.17 -4.64
C THR A 139 -17.29 13.05 -3.29
N PRO A 140 -17.89 13.55 -2.19
CA PRO A 140 -17.41 13.27 -0.83
C PRO A 140 -17.41 11.77 -0.47
N LYS A 141 -18.07 10.92 -1.26
CA LYS A 141 -18.22 9.47 -1.09
C LYS A 141 -17.08 8.66 -1.73
N LEU A 142 -15.89 9.26 -1.90
CA LEU A 142 -14.68 8.74 -2.56
C LEU A 142 -14.74 8.47 -4.06
N VAL A 143 -15.92 8.24 -4.61
CA VAL A 143 -16.13 7.84 -6.01
C VAL A 143 -16.50 9.03 -6.91
N THR A 144 -16.46 8.81 -8.23
CA THR A 144 -17.00 9.77 -9.21
C THR A 144 -18.53 9.86 -9.10
N TYR A 145 -19.14 10.91 -9.65
CA TYR A 145 -20.60 11.02 -9.65
C TYR A 145 -21.28 9.90 -10.45
N LEU A 146 -20.66 9.43 -11.53
CA LEU A 146 -21.16 8.27 -12.28
C LEU A 146 -21.14 6.99 -11.44
N ASP A 147 -20.09 6.77 -10.67
CA ASP A 147 -20.05 5.64 -9.73
C ASP A 147 -21.08 5.79 -8.61
N ASP A 148 -21.34 7.00 -8.12
CA ASP A 148 -22.43 7.26 -7.16
C ASP A 148 -23.82 7.00 -7.76
N LEU A 149 -24.01 7.28 -9.05
CA LEU A 149 -25.21 6.87 -9.79
C LEU A 149 -25.28 5.35 -9.92
N ALA A 150 -24.19 4.69 -10.27
CA ALA A 150 -24.12 3.23 -10.37
C ALA A 150 -24.48 2.57 -9.04
N ASN A 151 -23.96 3.09 -7.93
CA ASN A 151 -24.26 2.66 -6.57
C ASN A 151 -25.74 2.86 -6.16
N ARG A 152 -26.49 3.70 -6.89
CA ARG A 152 -27.94 3.90 -6.74
C ARG A 152 -28.78 3.16 -7.79
N GLY A 153 -28.17 2.28 -8.57
CA GLY A 153 -28.88 1.39 -9.51
C GLY A 153 -28.87 1.87 -10.96
N PHE A 154 -28.09 2.89 -11.32
CA PHE A 154 -28.04 3.42 -12.69
C PHE A 154 -27.69 2.37 -13.75
N PHE A 155 -26.86 1.38 -13.40
CA PHE A 155 -26.47 0.29 -14.28
C PHE A 155 -27.09 -1.07 -13.94
N GLU A 156 -28.08 -1.14 -13.03
CA GLU A 156 -28.63 -2.42 -12.53
C GLU A 156 -29.04 -3.36 -13.69
N ASP A 157 -29.77 -2.83 -14.67
CA ASP A 157 -30.29 -3.61 -15.80
C ASP A 157 -29.43 -3.52 -17.06
N PHE A 158 -28.23 -2.92 -17.00
CA PHE A 158 -27.43 -2.61 -18.19
C PHE A 158 -27.07 -3.85 -19.02
N GLN A 159 -26.92 -5.01 -18.35
CA GLN A 159 -26.56 -6.28 -18.99
C GLN A 159 -27.75 -7.24 -19.16
N ALA A 160 -28.97 -6.89 -18.74
CA ALA A 160 -30.10 -7.81 -18.60
C ALA A 160 -30.45 -8.56 -19.90
N ASP A 161 -30.33 -7.87 -21.04
CA ASP A 161 -30.69 -8.41 -22.37
C ASP A 161 -29.49 -8.99 -23.14
N LYS A 162 -28.29 -9.03 -22.54
CA LYS A 162 -27.06 -9.45 -23.23
C LYS A 162 -26.84 -10.95 -23.10
N GLN A 163 -26.74 -11.64 -24.24
CA GLN A 163 -26.39 -13.06 -24.28
C GLN A 163 -24.98 -13.32 -23.74
N THR A 164 -24.03 -12.41 -24.02
CA THR A 164 -22.69 -12.37 -23.44
C THR A 164 -22.44 -10.95 -22.93
N PRO A 165 -22.45 -10.72 -21.61
CA PRO A 165 -22.21 -9.40 -21.03
C PRO A 165 -20.87 -8.80 -21.49
N GLN A 166 -20.85 -7.49 -21.71
CA GLN A 166 -19.67 -6.78 -22.24
C GLN A 166 -19.18 -5.70 -21.27
N TYR A 167 -17.89 -5.40 -21.29
CA TYR A 167 -17.38 -4.24 -20.56
C TYR A 167 -17.97 -2.94 -21.09
N LEU A 168 -18.20 -2.01 -20.17
CA LEU A 168 -18.51 -0.63 -20.47
C LEU A 168 -17.35 0.23 -20.01
N PHE A 169 -16.88 1.13 -20.89
CA PHE A 169 -15.83 2.08 -20.58
C PHE A 169 -16.38 3.51 -20.65
N PHE A 170 -16.05 4.31 -19.64
CA PHE A 170 -16.36 5.73 -19.59
C PHE A 170 -15.15 6.47 -19.03
N ASN A 171 -14.73 7.55 -19.69
CA ASN A 171 -13.52 8.30 -19.36
C ASN A 171 -12.27 7.39 -19.20
N GLY A 172 -12.18 6.39 -20.08
CA GLY A 172 -11.09 5.40 -20.11
C GLY A 172 -11.13 4.31 -19.03
N LYS A 173 -12.20 4.21 -18.23
CA LYS A 173 -12.28 3.34 -17.04
C LYS A 173 -13.40 2.32 -17.15
N SER A 174 -13.20 1.12 -16.61
CA SER A 174 -14.26 0.10 -16.52
C SER A 174 -15.37 0.54 -15.56
N GLN A 175 -16.61 0.40 -15.98
CA GLN A 175 -17.80 0.83 -15.23
C GLN A 175 -18.49 -0.34 -14.50
N ALA A 176 -19.25 -0.01 -13.45
CA ALA A 176 -19.89 -0.98 -12.56
C ALA A 176 -21.16 -1.61 -13.17
N VAL A 177 -21.00 -2.35 -14.27
CA VAL A 177 -22.10 -2.97 -15.04
C VAL A 177 -22.27 -4.46 -14.77
N PHE A 178 -21.48 -5.06 -13.88
CA PHE A 178 -21.61 -6.47 -13.50
C PHE A 178 -22.19 -6.57 -12.08
N ASP A 179 -23.18 -7.45 -11.88
CA ASP A 179 -23.87 -7.60 -10.60
C ASP A 179 -23.02 -8.36 -9.56
N PRO A 180 -22.50 -7.69 -8.51
CA PRO A 180 -21.66 -8.32 -7.49
C PRO A 180 -22.49 -9.13 -6.47
N ARG A 181 -23.82 -9.12 -6.54
CA ARG A 181 -24.71 -9.93 -5.68
C ARG A 181 -24.78 -11.38 -6.16
N GLN A 182 -24.40 -11.65 -7.41
CA GLN A 182 -24.44 -12.97 -8.04
C GLN A 182 -23.04 -13.56 -8.29
N LEU A 183 -22.08 -13.26 -7.42
CA LEU A 183 -20.72 -13.79 -7.55
C LEU A 183 -20.69 -15.31 -7.45
N ILE A 184 -19.90 -15.92 -8.33
CA ILE A 184 -19.51 -17.32 -8.23
C ILE A 184 -18.29 -17.38 -7.33
N ARG A 185 -18.34 -18.28 -6.34
CA ARG A 185 -17.34 -18.45 -5.28
C ARG A 185 -16.84 -19.89 -5.28
N GLU A 186 -15.61 -20.10 -5.71
CA GLU A 186 -15.06 -21.43 -6.01
C GLU A 186 -13.69 -21.62 -5.35
N VAL A 187 -13.33 -22.88 -5.08
CA VAL A 187 -11.99 -23.27 -4.64
C VAL A 187 -11.43 -24.33 -5.59
N VAL A 188 -10.15 -24.19 -5.95
CA VAL A 188 -9.38 -25.16 -6.75
C VAL A 188 -7.99 -25.37 -6.13
N TRP A 189 -7.26 -26.39 -6.59
CA TRP A 189 -5.92 -26.71 -6.10
C TRP A 189 -4.89 -26.65 -7.22
N VAL A 190 -4.10 -25.59 -7.26
CA VAL A 190 -3.03 -25.38 -8.25
C VAL A 190 -1.84 -26.26 -7.88
N GLU A 191 -1.30 -27.02 -8.83
CA GLU A 191 -0.16 -27.90 -8.55
C GLU A 191 1.18 -27.18 -8.78
N SER A 192 2.00 -27.04 -7.75
CA SER A 192 3.31 -26.39 -7.83
C SER A 192 4.44 -27.33 -8.33
N ASP A 193 5.67 -26.81 -8.37
CA ASP A 193 6.89 -27.60 -8.59
C ASP A 193 7.65 -27.90 -7.29
N LEU A 194 7.00 -27.66 -6.14
CA LEU A 194 7.59 -27.79 -4.81
C LEU A 194 7.23 -29.14 -4.18
N ASP A 195 8.06 -29.59 -3.24
CA ASP A 195 7.81 -30.70 -2.31
C ASP A 195 8.39 -30.29 -0.95
N THR A 196 7.83 -29.21 -0.37
CA THR A 196 8.40 -28.59 0.84
C THR A 196 8.11 -29.39 2.10
N ASP A 197 7.14 -30.29 2.07
CA ASP A 197 6.92 -31.27 3.15
C ASP A 197 7.49 -32.65 2.82
N GLU A 198 8.35 -32.79 1.81
CA GLU A 198 9.15 -33.98 1.47
C GLU A 198 8.34 -35.28 1.46
N ASP A 199 7.15 -35.27 0.87
CA ASP A 199 6.27 -36.43 0.72
C ASP A 199 6.44 -37.15 -0.64
N GLY A 200 7.27 -36.61 -1.52
CA GLY A 200 7.54 -37.12 -2.87
C GLY A 200 6.50 -36.72 -3.90
N GLN A 201 5.55 -35.86 -3.54
CA GLN A 201 4.53 -35.31 -4.41
C GLN A 201 4.69 -33.80 -4.53
N ARG A 202 4.08 -33.25 -5.58
CA ARG A 202 4.04 -31.80 -5.80
C ARG A 202 3.07 -31.15 -4.81
N ASP A 203 3.47 -30.08 -4.13
CA ASP A 203 2.61 -29.34 -3.23
C ASP A 203 1.41 -28.76 -4.00
N LEU A 204 0.19 -29.04 -3.54
CA LEU A 204 -1.04 -28.42 -4.02
C LEU A 204 -1.35 -27.14 -3.24
N LEU A 205 -1.73 -26.10 -3.97
CA LEU A 205 -1.99 -24.76 -3.45
C LEU A 205 -3.49 -24.46 -3.57
N GLU A 206 -4.17 -24.37 -2.43
CA GLU A 206 -5.56 -23.93 -2.40
C GLU A 206 -5.67 -22.51 -2.98
N THR A 207 -6.61 -22.33 -3.90
CA THR A 207 -6.85 -21.07 -4.61
C THR A 207 -8.34 -20.77 -4.63
N THR A 208 -8.73 -19.72 -3.90
CA THR A 208 -10.08 -19.19 -3.80
C THR A 208 -10.35 -18.17 -4.91
N ILE A 209 -11.50 -18.28 -5.57
CA ILE A 209 -11.89 -17.46 -6.72
C ILE A 209 -13.24 -16.83 -6.46
N PHE A 210 -13.34 -15.50 -6.62
CA PHE A 210 -14.61 -14.79 -6.76
C PHE A 210 -14.68 -14.18 -8.15
N ARG A 211 -15.66 -14.61 -8.95
CA ARG A 211 -15.85 -14.12 -10.32
C ARG A 211 -17.31 -13.75 -10.56
N PRO A 212 -17.59 -12.65 -11.28
CA PRO A 212 -18.95 -12.33 -11.73
C PRO A 212 -19.55 -13.44 -12.59
N LYS A 213 -20.86 -13.68 -12.42
CA LYS A 213 -21.62 -14.70 -13.18
C LYS A 213 -21.53 -14.56 -14.69
N ALA A 214 -21.26 -13.35 -15.19
CA ALA A 214 -21.02 -13.08 -16.61
C ALA A 214 -19.94 -13.98 -17.24
N THR A 215 -19.01 -14.49 -16.44
CA THR A 215 -18.01 -15.46 -16.92
C THR A 215 -18.64 -16.76 -17.42
N ASP A 216 -19.72 -17.27 -16.80
CA ASP A 216 -20.48 -18.43 -17.30
C ASP A 216 -21.19 -18.16 -18.64
N LEU A 217 -21.42 -16.89 -18.96
CA LEU A 217 -22.04 -16.43 -20.22
C LEU A 217 -21.00 -16.10 -21.30
N GLY A 218 -19.73 -16.40 -21.05
CA GLY A 218 -18.64 -16.28 -22.02
C GLY A 218 -17.75 -15.05 -21.87
N THR A 219 -18.06 -14.12 -20.97
CA THR A 219 -17.22 -12.93 -20.74
C THR A 219 -15.89 -13.34 -20.11
N LYS A 220 -14.77 -13.03 -20.77
CA LYS A 220 -13.44 -13.26 -20.17
C LYS A 220 -13.07 -12.10 -19.27
N MET A 221 -12.51 -12.41 -18.10
CA MET A 221 -12.14 -11.42 -17.09
C MET A 221 -10.67 -11.53 -16.70
N PRO A 222 -9.98 -10.40 -16.47
CA PRO A 222 -8.68 -10.45 -15.83
C PRO A 222 -8.82 -10.83 -14.35
N ALA A 223 -7.70 -11.19 -13.74
CA ALA A 223 -7.64 -11.57 -12.33
C ALA A 223 -6.86 -10.55 -11.50
N LEU A 224 -7.43 -10.13 -10.37
CA LEU A 224 -6.74 -9.47 -9.27
C LEU A 224 -6.36 -10.54 -8.24
N PHE A 225 -5.09 -10.98 -8.30
CA PHE A 225 -4.56 -12.03 -7.45
C PHE A 225 -3.93 -11.46 -6.17
N THR A 226 -4.35 -11.95 -5.03
CA THR A 226 -3.78 -11.61 -3.72
C THR A 226 -3.16 -12.86 -3.11
N ALA A 227 -1.83 -12.93 -3.11
CA ALA A 227 -1.10 -13.95 -2.36
C ALA A 227 -1.12 -13.56 -0.87
N ASN A 228 -1.90 -14.28 -0.05
CA ASN A 228 -2.16 -13.90 1.33
C ASN A 228 -1.91 -15.07 2.30
N PRO A 229 -0.71 -15.18 2.88
CA PRO A 229 -0.40 -16.19 3.90
C PRO A 229 -1.35 -16.19 5.10
N TYR A 230 -2.08 -15.10 5.36
CA TYR A 230 -3.03 -14.95 6.45
C TYR A 230 -4.48 -15.32 6.08
N PHE A 231 -4.75 -15.78 4.85
CA PHE A 231 -6.14 -15.90 4.34
C PHE A 231 -7.00 -16.78 5.24
N HIS A 232 -6.46 -17.92 5.67
CA HIS A 232 -7.11 -18.86 6.61
C HIS A 232 -6.86 -18.51 8.09
N GLY A 233 -6.52 -17.24 8.36
CA GLY A 233 -6.23 -16.68 9.68
C GLY A 233 -4.85 -17.00 10.24
N THR A 234 -4.55 -16.40 11.39
CA THR A 234 -3.28 -16.41 12.15
C THR A 234 -3.30 -17.37 13.34
N ASN A 235 -2.14 -17.62 13.94
CA ASN A 235 -1.96 -18.55 15.08
C ASN A 235 -1.56 -17.80 16.37
N ASP A 236 -2.40 -16.86 16.81
CA ASP A 236 -2.07 -15.85 17.84
C ASP A 236 -1.48 -16.42 19.13
N GLU A 237 -2.06 -17.49 19.69
CA GLU A 237 -1.55 -18.12 20.93
C GLU A 237 -0.14 -18.72 20.74
N GLN A 238 0.12 -19.33 19.59
CA GLN A 238 1.41 -19.90 19.26
C GLN A 238 2.45 -18.81 18.95
N VAL A 239 2.02 -17.69 18.37
CA VAL A 239 2.85 -16.50 18.15
C VAL A 239 3.31 -15.91 19.48
N GLU A 240 2.39 -15.74 20.44
CA GLU A 240 2.75 -15.26 21.78
C GLU A 240 3.80 -16.16 22.44
N ALA A 241 3.64 -17.49 22.32
CA ALA A 241 4.60 -18.46 22.85
C ALA A 241 5.95 -18.48 22.11
N ALA A 242 5.97 -18.18 20.80
CA ALA A 242 7.17 -18.17 19.98
C ALA A 242 7.94 -16.84 20.05
N THR A 243 7.29 -15.76 20.47
CA THR A 243 7.88 -14.40 20.48
C THR A 243 9.11 -14.34 21.37
N HIS A 244 10.23 -13.85 20.82
CA HIS A 244 11.51 -13.81 21.52
C HIS A 244 11.53 -12.71 22.59
N ILE A 245 12.12 -13.01 23.74
CA ILE A 245 12.46 -11.96 24.71
C ILE A 245 13.70 -11.21 24.18
N PRO A 246 13.70 -9.87 24.15
CA PRO A 246 14.86 -9.10 23.69
C PRO A 246 16.13 -9.47 24.44
N GLU A 247 17.19 -9.74 23.69
CA GLU A 247 18.43 -10.31 24.20
C GLU A 247 19.11 -9.33 25.18
N PRO A 248 19.57 -9.81 26.36
CA PRO A 248 20.15 -8.95 27.40
C PRO A 248 21.63 -8.61 27.15
N ASN A 249 22.24 -9.20 26.11
CA ASN A 249 23.65 -9.06 25.78
C ASN A 249 23.82 -8.92 24.26
N LEU A 250 24.62 -7.94 23.83
CA LEU A 250 25.11 -7.86 22.46
C LEU A 250 26.43 -8.65 22.36
N VAL A 251 26.55 -9.57 21.40
CA VAL A 251 27.76 -10.38 21.25
C VAL A 251 28.89 -9.63 20.56
N VAL A 252 30.13 -9.93 20.97
CA VAL A 252 31.32 -9.56 20.21
C VAL A 252 31.45 -10.54 19.05
N LYS A 253 31.39 -10.03 17.82
CA LYS A 253 31.47 -10.80 16.59
C LYS A 253 32.91 -11.21 16.34
N THR A 254 33.11 -12.46 15.93
CA THR A 254 34.45 -13.04 15.75
C THR A 254 34.75 -13.42 14.30
N GLN A 255 33.74 -13.39 13.43
CA GLN A 255 33.84 -13.80 12.04
C GLN A 255 33.31 -12.69 11.14
N SER A 256 34.13 -12.28 10.17
CA SER A 256 33.72 -11.42 9.06
C SER A 256 33.38 -12.28 7.86
N HIS A 257 32.44 -11.82 7.04
CA HIS A 257 32.08 -12.48 5.79
C HIS A 257 32.40 -11.59 4.59
N THR A 258 32.60 -12.20 3.43
CA THR A 258 32.66 -11.52 2.14
C THR A 258 31.29 -11.55 1.47
N LYS A 259 31.08 -10.74 0.42
CA LYS A 259 29.83 -10.82 -0.37
C LYS A 259 29.59 -12.23 -0.93
N ALA A 260 30.64 -12.96 -1.32
CA ALA A 260 30.51 -14.32 -1.82
C ALA A 260 29.99 -15.29 -0.75
N ASP A 261 30.47 -15.18 0.50
CA ASP A 261 30.04 -16.05 1.61
C ASP A 261 28.55 -15.89 1.96
N VAL A 262 28.00 -14.69 1.72
CA VAL A 262 26.59 -14.37 2.01
C VAL A 262 25.69 -14.38 0.79
N THR A 263 26.21 -14.73 -0.38
CA THR A 263 25.39 -14.80 -1.60
C THR A 263 24.63 -16.11 -1.63
N TYR A 264 23.32 -16.04 -1.82
CA TYR A 264 22.48 -17.21 -2.02
C TYR A 264 22.72 -17.81 -3.40
N HIS A 265 22.75 -19.13 -3.46
CA HIS A 265 22.80 -19.90 -4.69
C HIS A 265 21.56 -20.80 -4.73
N GLU A 266 20.76 -20.63 -5.78
CA GLU A 266 19.53 -21.39 -5.96
C GLU A 266 19.86 -22.88 -6.17
N PRO A 267 19.17 -23.80 -5.47
CA PRO A 267 19.34 -25.22 -5.71
C PRO A 267 18.75 -25.62 -7.07
N GLU A 268 19.20 -26.76 -7.59
CA GLU A 268 18.61 -27.34 -8.81
C GLU A 268 17.12 -27.66 -8.61
N PRO A 269 16.27 -27.44 -9.63
CA PRO A 269 14.86 -27.79 -9.58
C PRO A 269 14.64 -29.28 -9.29
N LEU A 270 13.58 -29.59 -8.53
CA LEU A 270 13.21 -30.98 -8.23
C LEU A 270 12.52 -31.66 -9.43
N ASP A 271 12.94 -32.89 -9.73
CA ASP A 271 12.25 -33.75 -10.70
C ASP A 271 11.18 -34.60 -10.01
N LEU A 272 10.02 -33.98 -9.77
CA LEU A 272 8.89 -34.61 -9.07
C LEU A 272 7.87 -35.23 -10.05
N PRO A 273 7.30 -36.40 -9.71
CA PRO A 273 6.31 -37.07 -10.54
C PRO A 273 5.05 -36.21 -10.72
N ARG A 274 4.40 -36.34 -11.87
CA ARG A 274 3.10 -35.72 -12.16
C ARG A 274 1.99 -36.75 -11.96
N ALA A 275 0.95 -36.39 -11.21
CA ALA A 275 -0.25 -37.20 -11.07
C ALA A 275 -0.94 -37.42 -12.42
N GLN A 276 -1.53 -38.61 -12.63
CA GLN A 276 -2.33 -38.91 -13.82
C GLN A 276 -3.77 -38.43 -13.62
N ALA A 277 -4.16 -37.39 -14.37
CA ALA A 277 -5.54 -36.92 -14.41
C ALA A 277 -6.39 -37.81 -15.32
N SER A 278 -7.64 -38.06 -14.93
CA SER A 278 -8.61 -38.89 -15.66
C SER A 278 -9.67 -38.09 -16.44
N GLY A 279 -9.74 -36.77 -16.24
CA GLY A 279 -10.66 -35.88 -16.95
C GLY A 279 -10.37 -34.39 -16.73
N GLU A 280 -11.04 -33.53 -17.51
CA GLU A 280 -11.00 -32.07 -17.40
C GLU A 280 -12.44 -31.53 -17.25
N THR A 281 -12.64 -30.52 -16.41
CA THR A 281 -13.94 -29.86 -16.20
C THR A 281 -13.81 -28.34 -16.19
N GLN A 282 -14.96 -27.66 -16.29
CA GLN A 282 -15.09 -26.22 -16.10
C GLN A 282 -15.75 -25.85 -14.76
N THR A 283 -16.26 -26.83 -14.02
CA THR A 283 -16.99 -26.60 -12.76
C THR A 283 -16.13 -27.02 -11.58
N ALA A 284 -15.86 -26.09 -10.67
CA ALA A 284 -15.26 -26.43 -9.39
C ALA A 284 -16.26 -27.20 -8.50
N THR A 285 -15.77 -28.07 -7.64
CA THR A 285 -16.60 -28.90 -6.75
C THR A 285 -16.59 -28.40 -5.31
N SER A 286 -15.83 -27.34 -5.01
CA SER A 286 -15.70 -26.74 -3.69
C SER A 286 -16.11 -25.26 -3.70
N TYR A 287 -16.82 -24.86 -2.65
CA TYR A 287 -17.34 -23.51 -2.46
C TYR A 287 -16.43 -22.69 -1.55
N ALA A 288 -16.12 -21.45 -1.95
CA ALA A 288 -15.33 -20.55 -1.12
C ALA A 288 -16.21 -19.81 -0.09
N SER A 289 -16.10 -20.20 1.18
CA SER A 289 -16.86 -19.64 2.29
C SER A 289 -16.27 -18.35 2.87
N GLU A 290 -14.97 -18.13 2.73
CA GLU A 290 -14.28 -16.95 3.25
C GLU A 290 -14.59 -15.69 2.44
N ASN A 291 -14.43 -14.52 3.06
CA ASN A 291 -14.68 -13.23 2.42
C ASN A 291 -13.40 -12.65 1.82
N GLY A 292 -13.56 -11.88 0.74
CA GLY A 292 -12.49 -11.02 0.26
C GLY A 292 -12.07 -10.04 1.35
N ILE A 293 -10.77 -9.78 1.44
CA ILE A 293 -10.16 -9.00 2.52
C ILE A 293 -9.75 -7.58 2.09
N TYR A 294 -9.82 -7.28 0.80
CA TYR A 294 -9.40 -6.00 0.27
C TYR A 294 -10.52 -5.33 -0.52
N SER A 295 -10.96 -4.17 -0.04
CA SER A 295 -12.07 -3.41 -0.62
C SER A 295 -11.78 -2.88 -2.02
N LEU A 296 -10.51 -2.65 -2.39
CA LEU A 296 -10.18 -2.31 -3.78
C LEU A 296 -10.54 -3.48 -4.72
N ASN A 297 -10.25 -4.71 -4.32
CA ASN A 297 -10.60 -5.90 -5.10
C ASN A 297 -12.12 -6.05 -5.20
N ASP A 298 -12.83 -5.85 -4.09
CA ASP A 298 -14.30 -5.87 -4.06
C ASP A 298 -14.92 -4.80 -4.97
N TYR A 299 -14.33 -3.59 -5.04
CA TYR A 299 -14.75 -2.53 -5.95
C TYR A 299 -14.64 -2.94 -7.43
N PHE A 300 -13.64 -3.76 -7.77
CA PHE A 300 -13.42 -4.20 -9.16
C PHE A 300 -14.29 -5.39 -9.58
N LEU A 301 -14.92 -6.12 -8.64
CA LEU A 301 -15.85 -7.20 -8.96
C LEU A 301 -17.03 -6.72 -9.80
N SER A 302 -17.63 -5.58 -9.44
CA SER A 302 -18.73 -4.97 -10.20
C SER A 302 -18.28 -4.37 -11.54
N ARG A 303 -16.97 -4.21 -11.73
CA ARG A 303 -16.31 -3.65 -12.92
C ARG A 303 -15.66 -4.71 -13.81
N GLY A 304 -16.00 -5.98 -13.59
CA GLY A 304 -15.63 -7.09 -14.46
C GLY A 304 -14.22 -7.64 -14.23
N PHE A 305 -13.66 -7.52 -13.03
CA PHE A 305 -12.40 -8.19 -12.68
C PHE A 305 -12.72 -9.30 -11.69
N ALA A 306 -12.20 -10.51 -11.94
CA ALA A 306 -12.26 -11.58 -10.96
C ALA A 306 -11.21 -11.33 -9.87
N THR A 307 -11.49 -11.76 -8.65
CA THR A 307 -10.53 -11.69 -7.54
C THR A 307 -10.12 -13.09 -7.13
N VAL A 308 -8.82 -13.31 -6.96
CA VAL A 308 -8.24 -14.62 -6.63
C VAL A 308 -7.41 -14.48 -5.37
N TYR A 309 -7.52 -15.43 -4.45
CA TYR A 309 -6.76 -15.48 -3.22
C TYR A 309 -6.09 -16.85 -3.10
N SER A 310 -4.83 -16.88 -2.70
CA SER A 310 -4.16 -18.11 -2.29
C SER A 310 -3.24 -17.82 -1.12
N ALA A 311 -3.30 -18.68 -0.11
CA ALA A 311 -2.42 -18.56 1.05
C ALA A 311 -1.04 -19.20 0.83
N GLY A 312 -0.89 -19.96 -0.26
CA GLY A 312 0.36 -20.57 -0.67
C GLY A 312 0.74 -21.79 0.17
N VAL A 313 1.96 -22.28 -0.03
CA VAL A 313 2.49 -23.46 0.64
C VAL A 313 2.47 -23.33 2.16
N GLY A 314 2.22 -24.43 2.89
CA GLY A 314 2.20 -24.43 4.35
C GLY A 314 0.98 -23.79 5.01
N THR A 315 -0.10 -23.58 4.26
CA THR A 315 -1.32 -22.98 4.78
C THR A 315 -2.48 -23.95 4.73
N GLN A 316 -3.52 -23.69 5.52
CA GLN A 316 -4.71 -24.53 5.58
C GLN A 316 -5.25 -24.82 4.17
N GLY A 317 -5.57 -26.09 3.89
CA GLY A 317 -6.08 -26.51 2.57
C GLY A 317 -5.01 -26.74 1.50
N SER A 318 -3.78 -26.25 1.72
CA SER A 318 -2.60 -26.47 0.87
C SER A 318 -1.64 -27.51 1.47
N ASP A 319 -0.76 -28.06 0.65
CA ASP A 319 0.35 -28.91 1.08
C ASP A 319 1.58 -28.06 1.52
N GLY A 320 2.64 -28.73 1.99
CA GLY A 320 3.94 -28.13 2.25
C GLY A 320 4.13 -27.36 3.57
N LEU A 321 5.23 -26.62 3.69
CA LEU A 321 5.67 -25.89 4.90
C LEU A 321 5.96 -24.41 4.61
N ARG A 322 5.80 -23.53 5.61
CA ARG A 322 6.19 -22.10 5.50
C ARG A 322 7.70 -21.94 5.48
N SER A 323 8.20 -21.01 4.67
CA SER A 323 9.62 -20.65 4.63
C SER A 323 9.91 -19.20 4.98
N VAL A 324 8.86 -18.39 5.11
CA VAL A 324 8.85 -16.95 5.38
C VAL A 324 9.66 -16.15 4.39
N GLY A 325 9.01 -15.71 3.32
CA GLY A 325 9.63 -14.89 2.29
C GLY A 325 10.65 -15.61 1.41
N GLY A 326 10.90 -16.89 1.67
CA GLY A 326 11.85 -17.71 0.93
C GLY A 326 11.37 -18.08 -0.48
N PRO A 327 12.26 -18.68 -1.30
CA PRO A 327 11.95 -19.03 -2.68
C PRO A 327 10.69 -19.88 -2.87
N SER A 328 10.36 -20.77 -1.93
CA SER A 328 9.16 -21.62 -2.03
C SER A 328 7.85 -20.82 -1.99
N GLU A 329 7.79 -19.71 -1.26
CA GLU A 329 6.58 -18.88 -1.21
C GLU A 329 6.42 -18.02 -2.46
N THR A 330 7.54 -17.54 -3.02
CA THR A 330 7.57 -16.90 -4.34
C THR A 330 7.08 -17.87 -5.41
N ALA A 331 7.63 -19.09 -5.46
CA ALA A 331 7.25 -20.13 -6.41
C ALA A 331 5.77 -20.52 -6.27
N SER A 332 5.23 -20.53 -5.04
CA SER A 332 3.81 -20.77 -4.80
C SER A 332 2.93 -19.69 -5.45
N ALA A 333 3.27 -18.41 -5.28
CA ALA A 333 2.54 -17.31 -5.91
C ALA A 333 2.64 -17.37 -7.45
N VAL A 334 3.83 -17.67 -7.97
CA VAL A 334 4.08 -17.84 -9.41
C VAL A 334 3.23 -18.97 -10.00
N ALA A 335 3.12 -20.11 -9.31
CA ALA A 335 2.29 -21.22 -9.76
C ALA A 335 0.81 -20.82 -9.96
N VAL A 336 0.25 -20.02 -9.06
CA VAL A 336 -1.14 -19.53 -9.21
C VAL A 336 -1.26 -18.61 -10.44
N ILE A 337 -0.27 -17.73 -10.68
CA ILE A 337 -0.23 -16.87 -11.88
C ILE A 337 -0.15 -17.72 -13.16
N GLU A 338 0.69 -18.76 -13.17
CA GLU A 338 0.82 -19.70 -14.27
C GLU A 338 -0.49 -20.47 -14.54
N TRP A 339 -1.25 -20.82 -13.50
CA TRP A 339 -2.56 -21.43 -13.72
C TRP A 339 -3.56 -20.43 -14.33
N LEU A 340 -3.57 -19.18 -13.85
CA LEU A 340 -4.41 -18.11 -14.38
C LEU A 340 -4.05 -17.74 -15.83
N ASN A 341 -2.75 -17.81 -16.19
CA ASN A 341 -2.28 -17.55 -17.55
C ASN A 341 -2.43 -18.78 -18.48
N GLY A 342 -2.69 -19.96 -17.91
CA GLY A 342 -2.94 -21.21 -18.64
C GLY A 342 -1.72 -22.12 -18.84
N SER A 343 -0.54 -21.79 -18.31
CA SER A 343 0.68 -22.61 -18.41
C SER A 343 0.80 -23.69 -17.33
N ARG A 344 0.00 -23.62 -16.25
CA ARG A 344 -0.03 -24.61 -15.16
C ARG A 344 -1.40 -25.23 -14.98
N ARG A 345 -1.43 -26.47 -14.49
CA ARG A 345 -2.69 -27.19 -14.18
C ARG A 345 -3.14 -26.92 -12.74
N ALA A 346 -4.44 -27.02 -12.54
CA ALA A 346 -5.05 -27.17 -11.22
C ALA A 346 -6.03 -28.34 -11.23
N PHE A 347 -6.47 -28.74 -10.05
CA PHE A 347 -7.43 -29.79 -9.82
C PHE A 347 -8.67 -29.26 -9.09
N THR A 348 -9.79 -29.96 -9.24
CA THR A 348 -11.03 -29.66 -8.51
C THR A 348 -10.93 -29.97 -7.03
N ASP A 349 -9.99 -30.84 -6.63
CA ASP A 349 -9.77 -31.29 -5.26
C ASP A 349 -8.37 -31.93 -5.12
N ARG A 350 -7.99 -32.25 -3.88
CA ARG A 350 -6.68 -32.82 -3.53
C ARG A 350 -6.48 -34.28 -4.00
N THR A 351 -7.48 -34.94 -4.60
CA THR A 351 -7.31 -36.30 -5.15
C THR A 351 -6.55 -36.33 -6.48
N ARG A 352 -6.35 -35.16 -7.11
CA ARG A 352 -5.59 -34.99 -8.37
C ARG A 352 -6.19 -35.75 -9.57
N THR A 353 -7.49 -36.05 -9.53
CA THR A 353 -8.16 -36.85 -10.57
C THR A 353 -8.72 -36.01 -11.71
N THR A 354 -9.36 -34.89 -11.41
CA THR A 354 -10.03 -34.03 -12.41
C THR A 354 -9.35 -32.68 -12.50
N THR A 355 -8.81 -32.33 -13.68
CA THR A 355 -8.19 -31.02 -13.90
C THR A 355 -9.23 -29.94 -14.17
N ILE A 356 -8.87 -28.71 -13.81
CA ILE A 356 -9.65 -27.51 -14.10
C ILE A 356 -8.73 -26.38 -14.57
N LYS A 357 -9.11 -25.74 -15.68
CA LYS A 357 -8.43 -24.56 -16.21
C LYS A 357 -9.09 -23.29 -15.67
N ALA A 358 -8.34 -22.20 -15.60
CA ALA A 358 -8.89 -20.85 -15.40
C ALA A 358 -9.59 -20.35 -16.69
N TRP A 359 -10.55 -21.13 -17.22
CA TRP A 359 -11.18 -20.90 -18.53
C TRP A 359 -11.91 -19.56 -18.61
N TRP A 360 -12.32 -18.98 -17.48
CA TRP A 360 -12.95 -17.67 -17.37
C TRP A 360 -11.96 -16.50 -17.48
N CYS A 361 -10.66 -16.76 -17.27
CA CYS A 361 -9.62 -15.74 -17.22
C CYS A 361 -9.23 -15.28 -18.65
N ASN A 362 -8.88 -14.01 -18.80
CA ASN A 362 -8.28 -13.48 -20.03
C ASN A 362 -6.74 -13.59 -20.06
N HIS A 363 -6.17 -14.32 -19.10
CA HIS A 363 -4.73 -14.55 -18.91
C HIS A 363 -3.90 -13.32 -18.52
N LYS A 364 -4.54 -12.22 -18.08
CA LYS A 364 -3.86 -11.04 -17.54
C LYS A 364 -4.15 -10.89 -16.06
N ILE A 365 -3.08 -10.79 -15.31
CA ILE A 365 -3.11 -10.80 -13.86
C ILE A 365 -2.51 -9.49 -13.35
N ALA A 366 -3.15 -8.88 -12.36
CA ALA A 366 -2.48 -7.97 -11.45
C ALA A 366 -2.39 -8.59 -10.06
N MET A 367 -1.31 -8.32 -9.34
CA MET A 367 -1.27 -8.64 -7.91
C MET A 367 -1.59 -7.42 -7.05
N THR A 368 -2.28 -7.64 -5.94
CA THR A 368 -2.76 -6.58 -5.04
C THR A 368 -2.55 -6.96 -3.58
N GLY A 369 -2.35 -5.97 -2.71
CA GLY A 369 -2.49 -6.13 -1.27
C GLY A 369 -1.38 -5.46 -0.48
N LYS A 370 -1.56 -5.42 0.84
CA LYS A 370 -0.67 -4.74 1.79
C LYS A 370 0.18 -5.71 2.61
N SER A 371 1.35 -5.28 3.06
CA SER A 371 2.23 -6.07 3.93
C SER A 371 2.77 -7.29 3.21
N TYR A 372 2.71 -8.48 3.83
CA TYR A 372 3.07 -9.76 3.22
C TYR A 372 2.46 -9.96 1.82
N LEU A 373 1.25 -9.47 1.59
CA LEU A 373 0.59 -9.56 0.29
C LEU A 373 1.32 -8.73 -0.78
N GLY A 374 1.67 -7.49 -0.43
CA GLY A 374 2.48 -6.61 -1.27
C GLY A 374 3.92 -7.12 -1.43
N THR A 375 4.46 -7.77 -0.40
CA THR A 375 5.77 -8.43 -0.39
C THR A 375 5.81 -9.56 -1.42
N LEU A 376 4.83 -10.45 -1.41
CA LEU A 376 4.73 -11.55 -2.38
C LEU A 376 4.41 -11.05 -3.79
N ALA A 377 3.74 -9.91 -3.93
CA ALA A 377 3.59 -9.26 -5.22
C ALA A 377 4.93 -8.80 -5.80
N ILE A 378 5.83 -8.23 -4.98
CA ILE A 378 7.21 -7.91 -5.41
C ILE A 378 7.97 -9.19 -5.74
N ALA A 379 7.89 -10.20 -4.88
CA ALA A 379 8.58 -11.47 -5.08
C ALA A 379 8.17 -12.14 -6.41
N ALA A 380 6.88 -12.23 -6.69
CA ALA A 380 6.37 -12.76 -7.94
C ALA A 380 6.74 -11.88 -9.15
N ALA A 381 6.79 -10.55 -9.00
CA ALA A 381 7.26 -9.66 -10.06
C ALA A 381 8.72 -9.97 -10.45
N THR A 382 9.57 -10.30 -9.47
CA THR A 382 10.99 -10.62 -9.70
C THR A 382 11.24 -11.98 -10.36
N SER A 383 10.24 -12.84 -10.54
CA SER A 383 10.40 -14.05 -11.37
C SER A 383 10.24 -13.78 -12.86
N GLY A 384 9.69 -12.61 -13.24
CA GLY A 384 9.37 -12.29 -14.63
C GLY A 384 8.24 -13.15 -15.23
N VAL A 385 7.45 -13.82 -14.38
CA VAL A 385 6.38 -14.76 -14.80
C VAL A 385 5.44 -14.14 -15.85
N GLU A 386 5.14 -14.93 -16.89
CA GLU A 386 4.21 -14.52 -17.94
C GLU A 386 2.79 -14.32 -17.39
N GLY A 387 2.02 -13.44 -18.03
CA GLY A 387 0.64 -13.13 -17.61
C GLY A 387 0.53 -12.10 -16.48
N LEU A 388 1.54 -11.94 -15.61
CA LEU A 388 1.59 -10.85 -14.64
C LEU A 388 1.86 -9.52 -15.37
N LYS A 389 0.86 -8.65 -15.44
CA LYS A 389 0.95 -7.37 -16.17
C LYS A 389 1.28 -6.19 -15.29
N THR A 390 0.84 -6.22 -14.04
CA THR A 390 1.18 -5.17 -13.07
C THR A 390 1.07 -5.66 -11.63
N VAL A 391 1.72 -4.97 -10.70
CA VAL A 391 1.51 -5.16 -9.26
C VAL A 391 1.12 -3.84 -8.60
N ILE A 392 0.19 -3.90 -7.66
CA ILE A 392 -0.15 -2.84 -6.71
C ILE A 392 0.32 -3.32 -5.34
N SER A 393 1.58 -2.99 -5.04
CA SER A 393 2.29 -3.44 -3.84
C SER A 393 2.21 -2.37 -2.76
N GLU A 394 1.51 -2.66 -1.67
CA GLU A 394 1.26 -1.69 -0.59
C GLU A 394 1.99 -2.10 0.69
N ALA A 395 2.64 -1.14 1.37
CA ALA A 395 3.40 -1.34 2.60
C ALA A 395 4.25 -2.61 2.60
N ALA A 396 5.04 -2.82 1.55
CA ALA A 396 5.62 -4.11 1.22
C ALA A 396 7.10 -4.22 1.57
N ILE A 397 7.53 -5.43 1.91
CA ILE A 397 8.93 -5.78 2.15
C ILE A 397 9.59 -6.07 0.80
N SER A 398 10.77 -5.51 0.54
CA SER A 398 11.57 -5.82 -0.66
C SER A 398 12.84 -6.64 -0.33
N SER A 399 13.22 -6.70 0.94
CA SER A 399 14.19 -7.65 1.49
C SER A 399 13.83 -7.95 2.94
N TRP A 400 13.68 -9.22 3.27
CA TRP A 400 13.28 -9.63 4.63
C TRP A 400 14.31 -9.31 5.71
N TYR A 401 15.58 -9.18 5.33
CA TYR A 401 16.59 -8.65 6.25
C TYR A 401 16.20 -7.26 6.74
N ASP A 402 15.78 -6.36 5.85
CA ASP A 402 15.42 -4.98 6.23
C ASP A 402 14.13 -4.88 7.07
N TYR A 403 13.38 -5.98 7.23
CA TYR A 403 12.20 -6.03 8.11
C TYR A 403 12.59 -6.36 9.56
N TYR A 404 13.43 -7.39 9.76
CA TYR A 404 13.82 -7.88 11.10
C TYR A 404 15.24 -7.49 11.54
N ARG A 405 16.01 -6.86 10.67
CA ARG A 405 17.41 -6.48 10.88
C ARG A 405 17.69 -5.10 10.32
N GLU A 406 18.76 -4.49 10.80
CA GLU A 406 19.32 -3.27 10.20
C GLU A 406 20.82 -3.21 10.50
N ASN A 407 21.66 -3.03 9.47
CA ASN A 407 23.11 -2.81 9.59
C ASN A 407 23.84 -3.75 10.61
N GLY A 408 23.64 -5.06 10.47
CA GLY A 408 24.28 -6.07 11.32
C GLY A 408 23.65 -6.24 12.70
N LEU A 409 22.41 -5.76 12.90
CA LEU A 409 21.73 -5.77 14.19
C LEU A 409 20.32 -6.36 14.08
N VAL A 410 19.87 -7.04 15.15
CA VAL A 410 18.47 -7.43 15.34
C VAL A 410 17.64 -6.20 15.67
N VAL A 411 16.70 -5.87 14.78
CA VAL A 411 15.81 -4.69 14.89
C VAL A 411 14.40 -5.09 14.51
N ALA A 412 13.53 -5.19 15.50
CA ALA A 412 12.15 -5.57 15.33
C ALA A 412 11.36 -4.57 14.46
N PRO A 413 10.27 -5.03 13.81
CA PRO A 413 9.26 -4.13 13.28
C PRO A 413 8.62 -3.33 14.43
N GLY A 414 8.28 -2.07 14.17
CA GLY A 414 7.69 -1.19 15.17
C GLY A 414 6.36 -1.74 15.71
N GLY A 415 6.29 -1.91 17.03
CA GLY A 415 5.13 -2.51 17.72
C GLY A 415 5.26 -4.02 17.97
N PHE A 416 6.25 -4.69 17.38
CA PHE A 416 6.38 -6.16 17.37
C PHE A 416 7.72 -6.61 17.96
N GLN A 417 8.08 -6.07 19.12
CA GLN A 417 9.34 -6.42 19.78
C GLN A 417 9.41 -7.93 20.07
N GLY A 418 10.46 -8.58 19.59
CA GLY A 418 10.66 -10.02 19.75
C GLY A 418 10.16 -10.86 18.58
N GLU A 419 9.43 -10.27 17.62
CA GLU A 419 9.09 -10.95 16.38
C GLU A 419 10.35 -11.20 15.52
N ASP A 420 10.35 -12.31 14.81
CA ASP A 420 11.35 -12.67 13.80
C ASP A 420 10.75 -13.64 12.78
N ALA A 421 11.55 -14.11 11.82
CA ALA A 421 11.06 -14.96 10.76
C ALA A 421 10.46 -16.29 11.26
N ASP A 422 11.00 -16.90 12.33
CA ASP A 422 10.40 -18.10 12.93
C ASP A 422 9.02 -17.83 13.57
N VAL A 423 8.86 -16.68 14.24
CA VAL A 423 7.58 -16.25 14.81
C VAL A 423 6.53 -16.07 13.71
N LEU A 424 6.88 -15.41 12.60
CA LEU A 424 5.97 -15.24 11.46
C LEU A 424 5.71 -16.54 10.70
N ALA A 425 6.65 -17.50 10.74
CA ALA A 425 6.44 -18.84 10.19
C ALA A 425 5.33 -19.54 10.98
N VAL A 426 5.38 -19.47 12.32
CA VAL A 426 4.32 -19.97 13.21
C VAL A 426 3.00 -19.26 12.92
N ASP A 427 3.01 -17.94 12.82
CA ASP A 427 1.81 -17.13 12.59
C ASP A 427 1.06 -17.57 11.31
N THR A 428 1.81 -17.78 10.23
CA THR A 428 1.24 -18.09 8.91
C THR A 428 1.12 -19.57 8.61
N PHE A 429 1.56 -20.48 9.49
CA PHE A 429 1.42 -21.93 9.31
C PHE A 429 0.02 -22.41 9.75
N SER A 430 -1.01 -21.97 9.02
CA SER A 430 -2.42 -22.26 9.35
C SER A 430 -2.83 -23.73 9.21
N ARG A 431 -1.94 -24.61 8.69
CA ARG A 431 -2.12 -26.08 8.78
C ARG A 431 -2.26 -26.55 10.24
N LEU A 432 -1.70 -25.82 11.21
CA LEU A 432 -1.87 -26.06 12.66
C LEU A 432 -3.33 -26.09 13.12
N LYS A 433 -4.22 -25.40 12.40
CA LYS A 433 -5.64 -25.33 12.73
C LYS A 433 -6.41 -26.60 12.37
N GLN A 434 -5.80 -27.49 11.60
CA GLN A 434 -6.39 -28.76 11.17
C GLN A 434 -5.60 -29.94 11.73
N ALA A 435 -6.03 -30.45 12.90
CA ALA A 435 -5.34 -31.56 13.58
C ALA A 435 -5.14 -32.80 12.69
N GLY A 436 -6.08 -33.09 11.79
CA GLY A 436 -5.96 -34.21 10.85
C GLY A 436 -4.82 -34.04 9.83
N ASP A 437 -4.59 -32.80 9.39
CA ASP A 437 -3.49 -32.46 8.48
C ASP A 437 -2.14 -32.55 9.21
N MET A 438 -2.10 -32.11 10.47
CA MET A 438 -0.88 -32.14 11.30
C MET A 438 -0.34 -33.56 11.59
N LEU A 439 -1.19 -34.60 11.61
CA LEU A 439 -0.78 -35.97 11.94
C LEU A 439 0.40 -36.49 11.09
N GLY A 440 0.48 -36.05 9.83
CA GLY A 440 1.52 -36.49 8.89
C GLY A 440 2.75 -35.57 8.81
N ILE A 441 2.64 -34.32 9.26
CA ILE A 441 3.66 -33.29 8.99
C ILE A 441 4.25 -32.63 10.23
N GLN A 442 3.73 -32.89 11.44
CA GLN A 442 4.17 -32.22 12.69
C GLN A 442 5.69 -32.23 12.86
N ALA A 443 6.33 -33.39 12.72
CA ALA A 443 7.78 -33.51 12.91
C ALA A 443 8.58 -32.74 11.84
N LYS A 444 8.07 -32.68 10.60
CA LYS A 444 8.70 -31.93 9.51
C LYS A 444 8.54 -30.41 9.73
N TRP A 445 7.37 -29.99 10.21
CA TRP A 445 7.14 -28.61 10.63
C TRP A 445 8.09 -28.18 11.75
N GLU A 446 8.20 -28.97 12.82
CA GLU A 446 9.12 -28.67 13.94
C GLU A 446 10.58 -28.58 13.48
N ALA A 447 11.01 -29.49 12.59
CA ALA A 447 12.36 -29.47 12.02
C ALA A 447 12.60 -28.23 11.14
N SER A 448 11.63 -27.85 10.30
CA SER A 448 11.69 -26.66 9.46
C SER A 448 11.74 -25.38 10.31
N LEU A 449 10.88 -25.29 11.32
CA LEU A 449 10.86 -24.15 12.24
C LEU A 449 12.21 -24.01 12.97
N HIS A 450 12.78 -25.10 13.47
CA HIS A 450 14.10 -25.10 14.08
C HIS A 450 15.22 -24.64 13.12
N ALA A 451 15.14 -25.04 11.85
CA ALA A 451 16.06 -24.59 10.82
C ALA A 451 15.94 -23.07 10.56
N ILE A 452 14.72 -22.54 10.50
CA ILE A 452 14.47 -21.08 10.38
C ILE A 452 15.03 -20.34 11.60
N SER A 453 14.70 -20.77 12.82
CA SER A 453 15.17 -20.16 14.07
C SER A 453 16.69 -20.11 14.17
N SER A 454 17.37 -21.13 13.61
CA SER A 454 18.83 -21.17 13.57
C SER A 454 19.41 -20.26 12.49
N ALA A 455 18.85 -20.30 11.28
CA ALA A 455 19.40 -19.61 10.11
C ALA A 455 19.16 -18.08 10.11
N GLN A 456 18.11 -17.61 10.79
CA GLN A 456 17.84 -16.17 10.97
C GLN A 456 18.93 -15.46 11.79
N ASP A 457 19.75 -16.22 12.53
CA ASP A 457 20.92 -15.78 13.30
C ASP A 457 20.68 -14.49 14.11
N ARG A 458 19.80 -14.59 15.12
CA ARG A 458 19.57 -13.52 16.10
C ARG A 458 20.80 -13.24 16.96
N THR A 459 21.74 -14.19 17.05
CA THR A 459 22.93 -14.04 17.87
C THR A 459 23.82 -12.94 17.33
N THR A 460 24.12 -12.96 16.02
CA THR A 460 24.96 -11.93 15.39
C THR A 460 24.14 -10.77 14.81
N GLY A 461 22.95 -11.05 14.27
CA GLY A 461 22.17 -10.10 13.47
C GLY A 461 22.76 -9.78 12.09
N ASP A 462 23.82 -10.48 11.68
CA ASP A 462 24.48 -10.26 10.38
C ASP A 462 23.64 -10.77 9.21
N TYR A 463 23.87 -10.15 8.06
CA TYR A 463 23.38 -10.63 6.79
C TYR A 463 24.12 -11.92 6.40
N ASN A 464 23.39 -12.91 5.92
CA ASN A 464 23.92 -14.21 5.55
C ASN A 464 23.20 -14.76 4.30
N ALA A 465 23.64 -15.89 3.77
CA ALA A 465 23.03 -16.48 2.56
C ALA A 465 21.54 -16.82 2.72
N TRP A 466 21.07 -17.09 3.95
CA TRP A 466 19.66 -17.35 4.21
C TRP A 466 18.80 -16.07 4.09
N TRP A 467 19.32 -14.92 4.56
CA TRP A 467 18.71 -13.62 4.31
C TRP A 467 18.80 -13.18 2.85
N ASP A 468 19.87 -13.55 2.15
CA ASP A 468 20.06 -13.22 0.72
C ASP A 468 19.06 -13.94 -0.19
N ALA A 469 18.67 -15.17 0.15
CA ALA A 469 17.59 -15.90 -0.52
C ALA A 469 16.23 -15.18 -0.44
N ARG A 470 16.10 -14.21 0.48
CA ARG A 470 14.89 -13.44 0.77
C ARG A 470 15.05 -11.96 0.42
N ASN A 471 16.02 -11.65 -0.43
CA ASN A 471 16.27 -10.31 -0.94
C ASN A 471 15.86 -10.24 -2.42
N TYR A 472 14.61 -9.88 -2.67
CA TYR A 472 14.04 -9.77 -4.02
C TYR A 472 14.75 -8.72 -4.87
N ARG A 473 15.44 -7.76 -4.23
CA ARG A 473 16.20 -6.73 -4.95
C ARG A 473 17.42 -7.28 -5.70
N ASN A 474 17.84 -8.52 -5.43
CA ASN A 474 18.86 -9.21 -6.22
C ASN A 474 18.36 -9.54 -7.64
N HIS A 475 17.05 -9.55 -7.87
CA HIS A 475 16.39 -10.00 -9.11
C HIS A 475 15.56 -8.89 -9.80
N LEU A 476 15.86 -7.61 -9.53
CA LEU A 476 15.08 -6.51 -10.14
C LEU A 476 15.14 -6.52 -11.68
N ASN A 477 16.26 -6.94 -12.25
CA ASN A 477 16.43 -7.02 -13.70
C ASN A 477 15.54 -8.06 -14.37
N ASP A 478 14.92 -8.95 -13.60
CA ASP A 478 14.01 -9.99 -14.10
C ASP A 478 12.56 -9.53 -14.15
N ILE A 479 12.24 -8.38 -13.55
CA ILE A 479 10.90 -7.80 -13.58
C ILE A 479 10.48 -7.44 -15.02
N ARG A 480 9.27 -7.86 -15.39
CA ARG A 480 8.64 -7.56 -16.70
C ARG A 480 7.33 -6.81 -16.60
N CYS A 481 6.69 -6.80 -15.44
CA CYS A 481 5.40 -6.16 -15.21
C CYS A 481 5.56 -4.70 -14.76
N ASP A 482 4.52 -3.88 -14.95
CA ASP A 482 4.50 -2.51 -14.44
C ASP A 482 4.23 -2.46 -12.93
N ILE A 483 4.80 -1.49 -12.21
CA ILE A 483 4.76 -1.47 -10.74
C ILE A 483 4.06 -0.21 -10.22
N VAL A 484 3.07 -0.41 -9.35
CA VAL A 484 2.53 0.61 -8.45
C VAL A 484 2.97 0.26 -7.03
N SER A 485 3.67 1.18 -6.37
CA SER A 485 4.07 1.07 -4.98
C SER A 485 3.32 2.08 -4.11
N VAL A 486 2.80 1.64 -2.98
CA VAL A 486 2.11 2.48 -2.00
C VAL A 486 2.75 2.28 -0.64
N HIS A 487 3.07 3.35 0.09
CA HIS A 487 3.71 3.20 1.39
C HIS A 487 3.43 4.37 2.34
N GLY A 488 3.30 4.06 3.62
CA GLY A 488 3.19 5.05 4.68
C GLY A 488 4.57 5.60 5.06
N LEU A 489 4.75 6.92 5.03
CA LEU A 489 5.99 7.58 5.46
C LEU A 489 6.23 7.43 6.97
N ASN A 490 5.16 7.18 7.75
CA ASN A 490 5.24 6.93 9.18
C ASN A 490 5.08 5.43 9.50
N ASP A 491 5.20 4.52 8.51
CA ASP A 491 5.13 3.08 8.74
C ASP A 491 6.43 2.58 9.40
N THR A 492 6.38 2.34 10.70
CA THR A 492 7.49 1.76 11.46
C THR A 492 7.45 0.23 11.50
N ASN A 493 6.36 -0.39 11.03
CA ASN A 493 6.26 -1.84 10.91
C ASN A 493 7.06 -2.28 9.67
N VAL A 494 6.54 -2.04 8.47
CA VAL A 494 7.29 -2.22 7.24
C VAL A 494 7.98 -0.91 6.90
N LYS A 495 9.25 -0.79 7.30
CA LYS A 495 9.99 0.48 7.27
C LYS A 495 10.14 1.03 5.83
N PRO A 496 10.11 2.36 5.61
CA PRO A 496 10.10 2.96 4.27
C PRO A 496 11.33 2.64 3.40
N ALA A 497 12.45 2.22 4.01
CA ALA A 497 13.60 1.74 3.27
C ALA A 497 13.25 0.64 2.26
N ASN A 498 12.27 -0.21 2.57
CA ASN A 498 11.83 -1.28 1.67
C ASN A 498 11.32 -0.74 0.32
N VAL A 499 10.35 0.18 0.35
CA VAL A 499 9.76 0.72 -0.88
C VAL A 499 10.74 1.62 -1.63
N ILE A 500 11.52 2.45 -0.92
CA ILE A 500 12.40 3.42 -1.57
C ILE A 500 13.60 2.73 -2.21
N ARG A 501 14.18 1.69 -1.58
CA ARG A 501 15.25 0.89 -2.20
C ARG A 501 14.74 0.13 -3.42
N LEU A 502 13.53 -0.44 -3.35
CA LEU A 502 12.88 -1.06 -4.50
C LEU A 502 12.72 -0.03 -5.63
N PHE A 503 12.02 1.08 -5.38
CA PHE A 503 11.68 2.08 -6.40
C PHE A 503 12.93 2.69 -7.05
N ASN A 504 14.00 2.92 -6.27
CA ASN A 504 15.29 3.35 -6.79
C ASN A 504 15.93 2.30 -7.72
N GLY A 505 15.89 1.01 -7.34
CA GLY A 505 16.41 -0.07 -8.16
C GLY A 505 15.64 -0.28 -9.47
N LEU A 506 14.35 0.07 -9.51
CA LEU A 506 13.52 -0.01 -10.71
C LEU A 506 13.83 1.08 -11.75
N LYS A 507 14.53 2.16 -11.39
CA LYS A 507 14.66 3.38 -12.23
C LYS A 507 14.99 3.09 -13.70
N ASN A 508 15.92 2.19 -13.98
CA ASN A 508 16.41 1.92 -15.33
C ASN A 508 15.65 0.83 -16.10
N LEU A 509 14.66 0.18 -15.48
CA LEU A 509 13.88 -0.86 -16.16
C LEU A 509 12.88 -0.25 -17.15
N PRO A 510 12.63 -0.87 -18.31
CA PRO A 510 11.69 -0.37 -19.33
C PRO A 510 10.23 -0.70 -18.98
N ILE A 511 9.83 -0.40 -17.74
CA ILE A 511 8.48 -0.59 -17.22
C ILE A 511 7.93 0.74 -16.70
N GLN A 512 6.61 0.83 -16.58
CA GLN A 512 5.93 1.95 -15.95
C GLN A 512 5.95 1.79 -14.42
N LYS A 513 6.17 2.89 -13.70
CA LYS A 513 6.37 2.90 -12.25
C LYS A 513 5.59 4.04 -11.62
N LYS A 514 4.75 3.75 -10.63
CA LYS A 514 4.02 4.74 -9.83
C LYS A 514 4.36 4.57 -8.35
N LEU A 515 4.55 5.66 -7.63
CA LEU A 515 4.83 5.68 -6.20
C LEU A 515 3.85 6.61 -5.49
N PHE A 516 3.17 6.08 -4.49
CA PHE A 516 2.26 6.81 -3.60
C PHE A 516 2.82 6.76 -2.19
N LEU A 517 3.15 7.92 -1.62
CA LEU A 517 3.62 8.05 -0.24
C LEU A 517 2.57 8.81 0.56
N HIS A 518 2.02 8.19 1.60
CA HIS A 518 1.00 8.80 2.45
C HIS A 518 1.49 9.01 3.88
N GLN A 519 0.81 9.83 4.68
CA GLN A 519 1.18 10.15 6.06
C GLN A 519 0.81 9.06 7.08
N GLY A 520 0.31 7.92 6.62
CA GLY A 520 -0.10 6.83 7.50
C GLY A 520 1.06 5.99 8.01
N GLN A 521 0.71 5.17 9.00
CA GLN A 521 1.47 3.98 9.38
C GLN A 521 1.14 2.82 8.40
N HIS A 522 0.97 1.60 8.92
CA HIS A 522 0.78 0.37 8.17
C HIS A 522 -0.68 0.16 7.67
N VAL A 523 -1.21 1.11 6.90
CA VAL A 523 -2.63 1.19 6.46
C VAL A 523 -2.79 1.18 4.93
N TYR A 524 -4.00 0.90 4.45
CA TYR A 524 -4.36 1.03 3.03
C TYR A 524 -4.59 2.49 2.62
N LEU A 525 -4.47 2.78 1.32
CA LEU A 525 -4.70 4.12 0.75
C LEU A 525 -6.06 4.29 0.06
N ASN A 526 -6.71 3.20 -0.37
CA ASN A 526 -7.86 3.23 -1.27
C ASN A 526 -9.12 3.88 -0.68
N ASN A 527 -9.19 4.07 0.63
CA ASN A 527 -10.30 4.71 1.33
C ASN A 527 -9.96 6.09 1.96
N VAL A 528 -8.84 6.70 1.55
CA VAL A 528 -8.44 8.05 1.99
C VAL A 528 -9.14 9.13 1.15
N GLN A 529 -9.92 10.01 1.80
CA GLN A 529 -10.81 10.97 1.12
C GLN A 529 -10.08 11.90 0.13
N SER A 530 -8.92 12.42 0.53
CA SER A 530 -8.18 13.43 -0.22
C SER A 530 -7.61 12.96 -1.56
N LEU A 531 -7.57 11.65 -1.85
CA LEU A 531 -6.99 11.12 -3.07
C LEU A 531 -7.97 10.21 -3.82
N ASP A 532 -7.96 10.28 -5.14
CA ASP A 532 -8.77 9.42 -6.03
C ASP A 532 -8.05 8.12 -6.39
N PHE A 533 -7.40 7.50 -5.40
CA PHE A 533 -6.54 6.33 -5.63
C PHE A 533 -7.27 5.21 -6.37
N THR A 534 -8.49 4.87 -5.95
CA THR A 534 -9.29 3.83 -6.62
C THR A 534 -9.63 4.18 -8.07
N ASP A 535 -9.91 5.45 -8.38
CA ASP A 535 -10.21 5.92 -9.74
C ASP A 535 -8.97 5.87 -10.64
N GLN A 536 -7.82 6.27 -10.11
CA GLN A 536 -6.52 6.12 -10.76
C GLN A 536 -6.20 4.64 -11.02
N MET A 537 -6.46 3.75 -10.05
CA MET A 537 -6.25 2.32 -10.22
C MET A 537 -7.23 1.71 -11.22
N ASN A 538 -8.44 2.27 -11.37
CA ASN A 538 -9.39 1.82 -12.40
C ASN A 538 -8.87 2.17 -13.80
N LEU A 539 -8.39 3.41 -14.00
CA LEU A 539 -7.74 3.82 -15.24
C LEU A 539 -6.53 2.93 -15.55
N TRP A 540 -5.69 2.67 -14.53
CA TRP A 540 -4.51 1.81 -14.65
C TRP A 540 -4.86 0.37 -15.03
N LEU A 541 -5.71 -0.31 -14.25
CA LEU A 541 -6.03 -1.72 -14.47
C LEU A 541 -6.83 -1.92 -15.77
N THR A 542 -7.66 -0.95 -16.16
CA THR A 542 -8.32 -0.95 -17.48
C THR A 542 -7.28 -0.92 -18.61
N ASN A 543 -6.20 -0.15 -18.47
CA ASN A 543 -5.09 -0.15 -19.43
C ASN A 543 -4.35 -1.49 -19.45
N LYS A 544 -3.91 -1.96 -18.28
CA LYS A 544 -2.99 -3.11 -18.17
C LYS A 544 -3.65 -4.45 -18.44
N LEU A 545 -4.93 -4.59 -18.09
CA LEU A 545 -5.60 -5.88 -18.05
C LEU A 545 -6.72 -6.02 -19.09
N LEU A 546 -7.19 -4.92 -19.70
CA LEU A 546 -8.28 -4.93 -20.69
C LEU A 546 -7.87 -4.40 -22.08
N ASP A 547 -6.57 -4.10 -22.30
CA ASP A 547 -6.03 -3.54 -23.55
C ASP A 547 -6.69 -2.25 -24.02
N VAL A 548 -7.18 -1.43 -23.07
CA VAL A 548 -7.74 -0.12 -23.40
C VAL A 548 -6.62 0.91 -23.41
N ASP A 549 -6.33 1.48 -24.57
CA ASP A 549 -5.43 2.63 -24.68
C ASP A 549 -6.13 3.91 -24.18
N ASN A 550 -5.98 4.17 -22.89
CA ASN A 550 -6.64 5.25 -22.17
C ASN A 550 -5.64 6.27 -21.59
N GLY A 551 -4.36 6.20 -21.99
CA GLY A 551 -3.32 7.13 -21.53
C GLY A 551 -2.97 7.02 -20.03
N ALA A 552 -3.29 5.92 -19.34
CA ALA A 552 -3.03 5.75 -17.90
C ALA A 552 -1.55 6.01 -17.51
N ASN A 553 -0.62 5.64 -18.38
CA ASN A 553 0.82 5.81 -18.16
C ASN A 553 1.22 7.28 -17.97
N ASP A 554 0.63 8.16 -18.76
CA ASP A 554 0.99 9.58 -18.80
C ASP A 554 0.08 10.41 -17.89
N THR A 555 -1.18 9.98 -17.74
CA THR A 555 -2.18 10.69 -16.94
C THR A 555 -1.87 10.61 -15.45
N ILE A 556 -1.53 9.42 -14.95
CA ILE A 556 -1.27 9.20 -13.52
C ILE A 556 0.13 9.71 -13.19
N PRO A 557 0.30 10.65 -12.24
CA PRO A 557 1.63 11.13 -11.85
C PRO A 557 2.53 10.00 -11.35
N ASN A 558 3.81 10.03 -11.72
CA ASN A 558 4.78 8.99 -11.37
C ASN A 558 5.03 8.91 -9.86
N VAL A 559 5.05 10.04 -9.17
CA VAL A 559 5.21 10.10 -7.72
C VAL A 559 4.18 11.06 -7.15
N GLN A 560 3.41 10.58 -6.17
CA GLN A 560 2.43 11.35 -5.42
C GLN A 560 2.74 11.23 -3.94
N VAL A 561 2.88 12.36 -3.25
CA VAL A 561 3.24 12.41 -1.83
C VAL A 561 2.23 13.24 -1.07
N GLN A 562 1.60 12.66 -0.05
CA GLN A 562 0.73 13.40 0.86
C GLN A 562 1.58 14.33 1.73
N ASP A 563 1.21 15.60 1.77
CA ASP A 563 1.86 16.61 2.59
C ASP A 563 1.74 16.29 4.10
N ASN A 564 2.75 16.60 4.92
CA ASN A 564 2.75 16.34 6.37
C ASN A 564 2.27 17.53 7.23
N VAL A 565 1.91 18.65 6.62
CA VAL A 565 1.57 19.95 7.22
C VAL A 565 0.18 20.40 6.76
N GLU A 566 -0.04 20.53 5.45
CA GLU A 566 -1.28 21.00 4.85
C GLU A 566 -2.31 19.88 4.67
N PRO A 567 -3.46 19.90 5.38
CA PRO A 567 -4.47 18.85 5.28
C PRO A 567 -4.94 18.64 3.84
N GLN A 568 -5.10 17.35 3.47
CA GLN A 568 -5.69 16.92 2.20
C GLN A 568 -4.91 17.41 0.96
N THR A 569 -3.62 17.63 1.09
CA THR A 569 -2.75 18.12 0.01
C THR A 569 -1.83 17.01 -0.48
N TRP A 570 -1.71 16.88 -1.80
CA TRP A 570 -0.88 15.88 -2.46
C TRP A 570 0.05 16.56 -3.46
N HIS A 571 1.35 16.34 -3.29
CA HIS A 571 2.39 16.81 -4.20
C HIS A 571 2.66 15.81 -5.30
N GLN A 572 2.96 16.30 -6.49
CA GLN A 572 3.36 15.48 -7.63
C GLN A 572 4.81 15.72 -7.98
N TYR A 573 5.56 14.64 -8.22
CA TYR A 573 6.93 14.71 -8.69
C TYR A 573 7.15 13.79 -9.88
N ALA A 574 8.09 14.17 -10.74
CA ALA A 574 8.52 13.32 -11.84
C ALA A 574 9.28 12.08 -11.34
N ALA A 575 10.02 12.22 -10.23
CA ALA A 575 10.78 11.16 -9.57
C ALA A 575 10.93 11.47 -8.06
N PHE A 576 11.10 10.40 -7.28
CA PHE A 576 11.41 10.47 -5.85
C PHE A 576 12.92 10.61 -5.64
N GLY A 577 13.29 11.39 -4.62
CA GLY A 577 14.67 11.64 -4.24
C GLY A 577 15.09 13.09 -4.40
N PRO A 578 16.29 13.42 -3.88
CA PRO A 578 16.70 14.80 -3.67
C PRO A 578 17.07 15.52 -4.97
N SER A 579 16.85 16.84 -4.99
CA SER A 579 17.43 17.73 -6.01
C SER A 579 18.87 18.14 -5.65
N GLN A 580 19.19 18.14 -4.35
CA GLN A 580 20.48 18.51 -3.81
C GLN A 580 20.79 17.76 -2.51
N THR A 581 22.04 17.73 -2.10
CA THR A 581 22.45 17.14 -0.82
C THR A 581 23.23 18.17 -0.02
N ARG A 582 22.91 18.30 1.27
CA ARG A 582 23.63 19.15 2.20
C ARG A 582 24.36 18.32 3.24
N THR A 583 25.66 18.51 3.38
CA THR A 583 26.46 17.90 4.45
C THR A 583 26.64 18.90 5.58
N LEU A 584 26.33 18.47 6.80
CA LEU A 584 26.42 19.24 8.05
C LEU A 584 27.45 18.58 8.97
N ASN A 585 28.39 19.35 9.49
CA ASN A 585 29.37 18.89 10.46
C ASN A 585 28.84 19.06 11.89
N LEU A 586 28.99 18.04 12.74
CA LEU A 586 28.36 18.05 14.06
C LEU A 586 28.99 19.05 15.05
N ALA A 587 30.19 19.56 14.78
CA ALA A 587 30.82 20.59 15.61
C ALA A 587 30.46 22.02 15.18
N SER A 588 30.31 22.29 13.88
CA SER A 588 30.07 23.65 13.38
C SER A 588 28.62 23.98 13.08
N ASP A 589 27.79 23.00 12.72
CA ASP A 589 26.41 23.21 12.26
C ASP A 589 25.34 22.88 13.32
N TRP A 590 25.78 22.41 14.50
CA TRP A 590 24.92 21.93 15.58
C TRP A 590 25.39 22.42 16.95
N THR A 591 24.44 22.58 17.87
CA THR A 591 24.71 22.88 19.28
C THR A 591 24.41 21.65 20.14
N SER A 592 25.35 21.29 21.02
CA SER A 592 25.22 20.21 22.00
C SER A 592 25.86 20.63 23.32
N GLU A 593 25.27 20.23 24.45
CA GLU A 593 25.85 20.50 25.79
C GLU A 593 27.03 19.58 26.13
N ARG A 594 27.09 18.41 25.47
CA ARG A 594 28.10 17.38 25.71
C ARG A 594 28.40 16.59 24.44
N SER A 595 29.54 15.89 24.41
CA SER A 595 29.96 15.02 23.31
C SER A 595 30.07 13.55 23.71
N SER A 596 29.61 13.20 24.91
CA SER A 596 29.59 11.83 25.43
C SER A 596 28.32 11.54 26.22
N PHE A 597 27.95 10.26 26.29
CA PHE A 597 26.82 9.76 27.07
C PHE A 597 27.07 8.30 27.49
N ALA A 598 26.34 7.83 28.49
CA ALA A 598 26.33 6.42 28.90
C ALA A 598 25.01 5.79 28.46
N ASP A 599 25.04 4.65 27.78
CA ASP A 599 23.80 3.93 27.45
C ASP A 599 23.26 3.19 28.68
N ASN A 600 22.41 3.86 29.43
CA ASN A 600 21.64 3.32 30.55
C ASN A 600 20.15 3.15 30.18
N ALA A 601 19.80 3.10 28.89
CA ALA A 601 18.41 3.08 28.44
C ALA A 601 17.62 1.88 28.98
N THR A 602 18.23 0.69 29.03
CA THR A 602 17.60 -0.53 29.58
C THR A 602 17.25 -0.40 31.07
N ALA A 603 18.12 0.24 31.86
CA ALA A 603 17.86 0.47 33.28
C ALA A 603 16.71 1.46 33.47
N THR A 604 16.72 2.56 32.70
CA THR A 604 15.68 3.59 32.71
C THR A 604 14.33 3.02 32.27
N PHE A 605 14.29 2.25 31.18
CA PHE A 605 13.07 1.59 30.69
C PHE A 605 12.42 0.69 31.76
N LYS A 606 13.25 -0.03 32.54
CA LYS A 606 12.75 -0.85 33.65
C LYS A 606 12.27 -0.01 34.83
N SER A 607 12.97 1.07 35.19
CA SER A 607 12.58 1.92 36.33
C SER A 607 11.32 2.73 36.06
N GLU A 608 11.13 3.19 34.83
CA GLU A 608 9.95 3.95 34.40
C GLU A 608 8.75 3.04 34.08
N HIS A 609 8.94 1.71 34.07
CA HIS A 609 7.93 0.73 33.63
C HIS A 609 7.43 1.00 32.21
N ASP A 610 8.35 1.39 31.33
CA ASP A 610 8.02 1.79 29.98
C ASP A 610 7.56 0.61 29.11
N THR A 611 6.80 0.96 28.09
CA THR A 611 6.47 0.12 26.93
C THR A 611 7.26 0.62 25.73
N SER A 612 7.31 -0.15 24.63
CA SER A 612 7.91 0.33 23.38
C SER A 612 7.28 1.67 22.94
N ALA A 613 5.97 1.83 23.09
CA ALA A 613 5.26 3.06 22.72
C ALA A 613 5.61 4.26 23.61
N SER A 614 5.69 4.08 24.93
CA SER A 614 6.05 5.18 25.84
C SER A 614 7.53 5.55 25.74
N PHE A 615 8.42 4.59 25.46
CA PHE A 615 9.82 4.87 25.12
C PHE A 615 9.93 5.74 23.86
N GLU A 616 9.26 5.38 22.77
CA GLU A 616 9.27 6.14 21.51
C GLU A 616 8.85 7.60 21.71
N GLN A 617 7.87 7.84 22.59
CA GLN A 617 7.43 9.18 22.95
C GLN A 617 8.47 9.91 23.81
N ALA A 618 9.04 9.25 24.82
CA ALA A 618 9.97 9.85 25.78
C ALA A 618 11.35 10.13 25.17
N ILE A 619 11.86 9.26 24.30
CA ILE A 619 13.20 9.37 23.71
C ILE A 619 13.32 10.55 22.74
N ILE A 620 12.22 11.16 22.30
CA ILE A 620 12.22 12.33 21.41
C ILE A 620 11.83 13.65 22.10
N GLN A 621 11.53 13.64 23.41
CA GLN A 621 11.26 14.90 24.14
C GLN A 621 12.57 15.58 24.55
N PRO A 622 12.68 16.92 24.55
CA PRO A 622 13.87 17.62 25.02
C PRO A 622 14.29 17.25 26.45
N THR A 623 13.30 17.10 27.33
CA THR A 623 13.45 16.62 28.71
C THR A 623 12.67 15.32 28.90
N SER A 624 13.36 14.26 29.32
CA SER A 624 12.77 12.97 29.70
C SER A 624 13.73 12.19 30.61
N ALA A 625 13.28 11.06 31.15
CA ALA A 625 14.12 10.16 31.95
C ALA A 625 15.36 9.66 31.17
N TYR A 626 15.30 9.69 29.84
CA TYR A 626 16.38 9.27 28.93
C TYR A 626 17.36 10.39 28.57
N ALA A 627 17.24 11.59 29.17
CA ALA A 627 18.11 12.72 28.84
C ALA A 627 19.60 12.37 29.02
N ASP A 628 19.93 11.56 30.03
CA ASP A 628 21.29 11.11 30.28
C ASP A 628 21.77 9.97 29.38
N SER A 629 20.85 9.24 28.73
CA SER A 629 21.13 8.08 27.85
C SER A 629 21.44 8.45 26.40
N ARG A 630 21.53 9.73 26.06
CA ARG A 630 21.64 10.19 24.67
C ARG A 630 22.41 11.51 24.56
N LEU A 631 22.83 11.82 23.34
CA LEU A 631 23.20 13.17 22.93
C LEU A 631 22.00 13.85 22.28
N TRP A 632 21.89 15.16 22.51
CA TRP A 632 20.86 16.00 21.93
C TRP A 632 21.52 17.18 21.22
N LEU A 633 21.46 17.17 19.90
CA LEU A 633 22.05 18.19 19.04
C LEU A 633 20.92 18.98 18.37
N THR A 634 21.04 20.30 18.34
CA THR A 634 20.03 21.19 17.73
C THR A 634 20.65 22.15 16.73
N GLN A 635 19.92 22.44 15.66
CA GLN A 635 20.15 23.63 14.84
C GLN A 635 19.32 24.81 15.35
N VAL A 636 19.69 26.02 14.95
CA VAL A 636 18.84 27.19 15.16
C VAL A 636 17.49 27.03 14.44
N PRO A 637 16.42 27.71 14.89
CA PRO A 637 15.15 27.71 14.16
C PRO A 637 15.34 28.09 12.69
N LEU A 638 14.64 27.39 11.81
CA LEU A 638 14.70 27.63 10.37
C LEU A 638 14.06 28.97 10.02
N ASP A 639 14.63 29.67 9.04
CA ASP A 639 14.11 30.90 8.47
C ASP A 639 13.22 30.66 7.23
N HIS A 640 13.22 29.44 6.69
CA HIS A 640 12.38 28.97 5.58
C HIS A 640 12.00 27.50 5.77
N ASP A 641 10.99 27.04 5.03
CA ASP A 641 10.61 25.62 5.00
C ASP A 641 11.75 24.78 4.42
N LEU A 642 12.09 23.68 5.09
CA LEU A 642 13.07 22.71 4.63
C LEU A 642 12.34 21.44 4.17
N ILE A 643 12.58 20.99 2.94
CA ILE A 643 11.99 19.75 2.42
C ILE A 643 13.07 18.67 2.36
N LEU A 644 12.93 17.66 3.20
CA LEU A 644 13.70 16.42 3.13
C LEU A 644 13.06 15.50 2.10
N ASP A 645 13.84 14.93 1.18
CA ASP A 645 13.34 14.00 0.16
C ASP A 645 14.42 12.98 -0.18
N GLY A 646 14.35 11.79 0.41
CA GLY A 646 15.30 10.70 0.21
C GLY A 646 15.81 10.10 1.52
N THR A 647 17.01 9.55 1.48
CA THR A 647 17.65 8.82 2.58
C THR A 647 18.74 9.66 3.26
N PRO A 648 18.55 10.13 4.50
CA PRO A 648 19.64 10.73 5.27
C PRO A 648 20.75 9.72 5.56
N GLU A 649 22.00 10.18 5.63
CA GLU A 649 23.16 9.35 5.96
C GLU A 649 23.97 10.01 7.08
N ILE A 650 24.46 9.20 8.03
CA ILE A 650 25.30 9.67 9.12
C ILE A 650 26.68 8.99 9.05
N SER A 651 27.73 9.78 9.27
CA SER A 651 29.10 9.30 9.43
C SER A 651 29.63 9.81 10.76
N LEU A 652 29.96 8.90 11.67
CA LEU A 652 30.40 9.22 13.03
C LEU A 652 31.80 8.69 13.27
N LYS A 653 32.63 9.53 13.89
CA LYS A 653 33.91 9.12 14.49
C LYS A 653 33.74 9.13 16.00
N LEU A 654 34.00 7.99 16.64
CA LEU A 654 33.72 7.77 18.05
C LEU A 654 34.65 6.74 18.67
N TRP A 655 34.67 6.67 20.00
CA TRP A 655 35.22 5.54 20.76
C TRP A 655 34.27 5.17 21.89
N ILE A 656 34.37 3.93 22.33
CA ILE A 656 33.58 3.36 23.43
C ILE A 656 34.49 2.63 24.41
N ASP A 657 34.03 2.38 25.63
CA ASP A 657 34.77 1.64 26.66
C ASP A 657 34.47 0.12 26.67
N ALA A 658 33.76 -0.37 25.65
CA ALA A 658 33.37 -1.76 25.46
C ALA A 658 33.81 -2.30 24.09
N PRO A 659 33.92 -3.63 23.91
CA PRO A 659 34.32 -4.23 22.62
C PRO A 659 33.19 -4.28 21.58
N THR A 660 31.98 -3.86 21.93
CA THR A 660 30.82 -3.80 21.03
C THR A 660 29.75 -2.89 21.63
N ALA A 661 28.86 -2.36 20.78
CA ALA A 661 27.73 -1.54 21.20
C ALA A 661 26.67 -1.40 20.09
N ILE A 662 25.47 -0.97 20.48
CA ILE A 662 24.42 -0.52 19.54
C ILE A 662 24.55 0.99 19.37
N LEU A 663 24.40 1.51 18.17
CA LEU A 663 24.30 2.95 17.95
C LEU A 663 23.03 3.26 17.17
N SER A 664 22.24 4.19 17.70
CA SER A 664 20.98 4.63 17.13
C SER A 664 21.00 6.13 16.91
N VAL A 665 20.44 6.56 15.78
CA VAL A 665 20.35 7.98 15.41
C VAL A 665 18.91 8.30 15.03
N ARG A 666 18.40 9.44 15.50
CA ARG A 666 17.06 9.94 15.19
C ARG A 666 17.11 11.40 14.75
N LEU A 667 16.40 11.70 13.68
CA LEU A 667 16.19 13.05 13.15
C LEU A 667 14.79 13.52 13.55
N ILE A 668 14.68 14.71 14.15
CA ILE A 668 13.49 15.17 14.84
C ILE A 668 13.08 16.56 14.33
N ASP A 669 11.77 16.72 14.10
CA ASP A 669 11.08 18.00 13.96
C ASP A 669 10.79 18.53 15.36
N LEU A 670 11.52 19.53 15.80
CA LEU A 670 11.39 20.15 17.13
C LEU A 670 10.64 21.48 17.06
N GLY A 671 9.63 21.62 17.90
CA GLY A 671 8.79 22.82 18.00
C GLY A 671 7.33 22.44 18.20
N GLU A 672 6.64 23.20 19.04
CA GLU A 672 5.24 22.93 19.37
C GLU A 672 4.33 23.23 18.17
N ALA A 673 3.65 22.21 17.65
CA ALA A 673 2.60 22.42 16.64
C ALA A 673 1.67 21.22 16.49
N GLN A 674 0.51 21.47 15.88
CA GLN A 674 -0.45 20.45 15.49
C GLN A 674 0.06 19.70 14.27
N ARG A 675 0.47 18.45 14.46
CA ARG A 675 0.91 17.54 13.40
C ARG A 675 -0.20 16.53 13.13
N PHE A 676 -0.17 15.87 11.98
CA PHE A 676 -1.16 14.81 11.70
C PHE A 676 -1.05 13.67 12.72
N GLY A 677 -2.20 13.09 13.06
CA GLY A 677 -2.25 11.85 13.82
C GLY A 677 -1.60 10.69 13.07
N GLU A 678 -1.14 9.70 13.82
CA GLU A 678 -0.51 8.48 13.28
C GLU A 678 -1.47 7.60 12.49
N THR A 679 -2.77 7.66 12.85
CA THR A 679 -3.86 6.98 12.17
C THR A 679 -4.85 7.97 11.57
N ALA A 680 -5.40 7.61 10.42
CA ALA A 680 -6.47 8.39 9.80
C ALA A 680 -7.75 8.29 10.64
N SER A 681 -8.49 9.40 10.73
CA SER A 681 -9.79 9.43 11.39
C SER A 681 -10.89 9.05 10.41
N ILE A 682 -11.92 8.35 10.89
CA ILE A 682 -13.12 8.07 10.08
C ILE A 682 -13.87 9.39 9.88
N VAL A 683 -14.03 9.79 8.61
CA VAL A 683 -14.79 10.97 8.21
C VAL A 683 -16.20 10.64 7.71
N ALA A 684 -16.42 9.40 7.28
CA ALA A 684 -17.76 8.87 7.01
C ALA A 684 -17.78 7.35 7.28
N ARG A 685 -18.60 6.94 8.26
CA ARG A 685 -18.84 5.51 8.57
C ARG A 685 -19.65 4.88 7.44
N ASP A 686 -19.20 3.73 6.93
CA ASP A 686 -19.82 3.02 5.80
C ASP A 686 -20.06 3.90 4.55
N GLY A 687 -19.34 5.02 4.44
CA GLY A 687 -19.59 6.03 3.42
C GLY A 687 -19.06 5.65 2.03
N TYR A 688 -18.18 4.65 1.94
CA TYR A 688 -17.60 4.17 0.70
C TYR A 688 -18.33 2.92 0.20
N GLN A 689 -19.27 3.10 -0.71
CA GLN A 689 -19.99 2.00 -1.33
C GLN A 689 -19.22 1.44 -2.54
N LEU A 690 -18.96 0.13 -2.54
CA LEU A 690 -18.09 -0.54 -3.51
C LEU A 690 -18.83 -1.00 -4.78
N GLY A 691 -20.16 -1.04 -4.72
CA GLY A 691 -21.06 -1.38 -5.83
C GLY A 691 -22.52 -1.27 -5.42
N TYR A 692 -23.42 -1.41 -6.38
CA TYR A 692 -24.86 -1.42 -6.14
C TYR A 692 -25.28 -2.59 -5.23
N ASP A 693 -25.98 -2.29 -4.13
CA ASP A 693 -26.47 -3.28 -3.15
C ASP A 693 -25.41 -4.30 -2.71
N PHE A 694 -24.18 -3.82 -2.48
CA PHE A 694 -23.03 -4.67 -2.19
C PHE A 694 -22.39 -4.31 -0.84
N LYS A 695 -21.06 -4.19 -0.79
CA LYS A 695 -20.28 -3.89 0.41
C LYS A 695 -20.04 -2.39 0.57
N THR A 696 -19.81 -1.99 1.82
CA THR A 696 -19.37 -0.65 2.20
C THR A 696 -18.06 -0.70 2.98
N GLN A 697 -17.39 0.44 3.06
CA GLN A 697 -16.24 0.67 3.92
C GLN A 697 -16.28 2.09 4.51
N ASP A 698 -15.62 2.28 5.64
CA ASP A 698 -15.36 3.60 6.20
C ASP A 698 -14.46 4.44 5.28
N ILE A 699 -14.84 5.70 5.09
CA ILE A 699 -13.97 6.75 4.51
C ILE A 699 -13.14 7.32 5.63
N VAL A 700 -11.83 7.41 5.41
CA VAL A 700 -10.87 7.95 6.39
C VAL A 700 -10.11 9.14 5.84
N GLU A 701 -9.56 9.97 6.72
CA GLU A 701 -8.67 11.06 6.35
C GLU A 701 -7.67 11.37 7.48
N PHE A 702 -6.45 11.76 7.10
CA PHE A 702 -5.46 12.26 8.04
C PHE A 702 -5.77 13.72 8.40
N ALA A 703 -5.83 13.99 9.70
CA ALA A 703 -6.12 15.33 10.22
C ALA A 703 -5.08 15.73 11.27
N PRO A 704 -4.83 17.04 11.44
CA PRO A 704 -4.06 17.55 12.57
C PRO A 704 -4.63 17.04 13.89
N ALA A 705 -3.76 16.48 14.72
CA ALA A 705 -4.04 16.03 16.07
C ALA A 705 -3.67 17.13 17.10
N LYS A 706 -3.70 16.76 18.38
CA LYS A 706 -3.22 17.64 19.46
C LYS A 706 -1.78 18.09 19.19
N ALA A 707 -1.44 19.30 19.62
CA ALA A 707 -0.10 19.82 19.46
C ALA A 707 0.92 18.94 20.20
N THR A 708 2.07 18.70 19.56
CA THR A 708 3.20 18.00 20.16
C THR A 708 4.46 18.86 20.09
N ALA A 709 5.36 18.71 21.06
CA ALA A 709 6.63 19.45 21.09
C ALA A 709 7.66 18.93 20.09
N ALA A 710 7.56 17.65 19.69
CA ALA A 710 8.48 17.00 18.78
C ALA A 710 7.77 15.94 17.92
N LYS A 711 8.37 15.59 16.77
CA LYS A 711 8.00 14.42 15.95
C LYS A 711 9.24 13.79 15.32
N LEU A 712 9.25 12.46 15.26
CA LEU A 712 10.25 11.70 14.53
C LEU A 712 10.10 11.94 13.02
N ILE A 713 11.21 12.31 12.36
CA ILE A 713 11.30 12.45 10.90
C ILE A 713 11.88 11.17 10.27
N SER A 714 12.98 10.67 10.85
CA SER A 714 13.76 9.56 10.34
C SER A 714 14.63 8.98 11.46
N TYR A 715 15.02 7.71 11.36
CA TYR A 715 15.85 7.02 12.34
C TYR A 715 16.66 5.91 11.70
N GLY A 716 17.64 5.37 12.41
CA GLY A 716 18.35 4.15 12.00
C GLY A 716 19.24 3.61 13.09
N HIS A 717 19.53 2.32 13.00
CA HIS A 717 20.33 1.59 13.98
C HIS A 717 21.51 0.88 13.31
N VAL A 718 22.58 0.67 14.06
CA VAL A 718 23.77 -0.06 13.60
C VAL A 718 24.45 -0.79 14.75
N ASN A 719 24.96 -1.99 14.47
CA ASN A 719 25.95 -2.61 15.32
C ASN A 719 27.31 -1.96 15.01
N VAL A 720 27.99 -1.35 15.98
CA VAL A 720 29.24 -0.61 15.73
C VAL A 720 30.37 -1.47 15.16
N GLN A 721 30.23 -2.80 15.25
CA GLN A 721 31.13 -3.76 14.63
C GLN A 721 30.94 -3.84 13.11
N ASN A 722 29.87 -3.30 12.52
CA ASN A 722 29.56 -3.34 11.09
C ASN A 722 29.73 -1.93 10.48
N PRO A 723 30.95 -1.51 10.12
CA PRO A 723 31.24 -0.11 9.79
C PRO A 723 30.66 0.38 8.46
N VAL A 724 30.39 -0.55 7.54
CA VAL A 724 30.06 -0.24 6.13
C VAL A 724 28.86 -1.03 5.61
N ASN A 725 28.75 -2.31 5.95
CA ASN A 725 27.65 -3.18 5.51
C ASN A 725 27.31 -4.22 6.57
N ALA A 726 26.26 -4.98 6.34
CA ALA A 726 25.66 -5.88 7.32
C ALA A 726 26.35 -7.26 7.46
N TYR A 727 27.49 -7.51 6.81
CA TYR A 727 28.17 -8.82 6.85
C TYR A 727 29.69 -8.73 7.08
N GLU A 728 30.30 -7.56 6.82
CA GLU A 728 31.69 -7.27 7.17
C GLU A 728 31.77 -6.68 8.57
N ILE A 729 32.69 -7.20 9.38
CA ILE A 729 32.92 -6.72 10.73
C ILE A 729 34.28 -6.04 10.89
N GLN A 730 34.37 -5.10 11.82
CA GLN A 730 35.60 -4.54 12.36
C GLN A 730 35.75 -4.92 13.84
N THR A 731 36.98 -5.12 14.27
CA THR A 731 37.28 -5.21 15.71
C THR A 731 37.17 -3.84 16.35
N VAL A 732 36.44 -3.74 17.46
CA VAL A 732 36.35 -2.52 18.27
C VAL A 732 37.21 -2.69 19.51
N THR A 733 38.31 -1.93 19.58
CA THR A 733 39.18 -1.89 20.77
C THR A 733 38.67 -0.82 21.74
N PRO A 734 38.33 -1.16 22.99
CA PRO A 734 37.92 -0.18 23.99
C PRO A 734 38.90 1.00 24.12
N GLY A 735 38.39 2.22 24.03
CA GLY A 735 39.16 3.47 24.13
C GLY A 735 39.83 3.94 22.84
N GLU A 736 39.84 3.14 21.77
CA GLU A 736 40.41 3.54 20.47
C GLU A 736 39.34 4.14 19.53
N PRO A 737 39.62 5.25 18.85
CA PRO A 737 38.68 5.83 17.87
C PRO A 737 38.49 4.96 16.63
N PHE A 738 37.24 4.82 16.18
CA PHE A 738 36.84 4.17 14.93
C PHE A 738 35.73 4.96 14.23
N ASN A 739 35.38 4.52 13.01
CA ASN A 739 34.32 5.15 12.21
C ASN A 739 33.15 4.19 12.03
N VAL A 740 31.94 4.76 11.95
CA VAL A 740 30.72 4.05 11.56
C VAL A 740 29.95 4.94 10.58
N HIS A 741 29.44 4.32 9.52
CA HIS A 741 28.61 5.00 8.53
C HIS A 741 27.37 4.16 8.23
N PHE A 742 26.19 4.79 8.25
CA PHE A 742 24.95 4.13 7.89
C PHE A 742 23.87 5.12 7.41
N ALA A 743 22.90 4.58 6.69
CA ALA A 743 21.72 5.29 6.24
C ALA A 743 20.62 5.26 7.32
N LEU A 744 19.87 6.35 7.44
CA LEU A 744 18.60 6.38 8.19
C LEU A 744 17.44 5.97 7.27
N GLN A 745 16.25 5.78 7.84
CA GLN A 745 15.03 5.51 7.09
C GLN A 745 14.70 6.67 6.14
N PRO A 746 14.39 6.40 4.86
CA PRO A 746 14.07 7.45 3.91
C PRO A 746 12.74 8.10 4.22
N THR A 747 12.60 9.37 3.83
CA THR A 747 11.40 10.16 4.10
C THR A 747 11.14 11.18 3.00
N HIS A 748 9.91 11.70 2.97
CA HIS A 748 9.58 13.00 2.41
C HIS A 748 8.94 13.82 3.53
N TYR A 749 9.57 14.93 3.91
CA TYR A 749 9.13 15.69 5.08
C TYR A 749 9.36 17.18 4.87
N VAL A 750 8.29 17.95 4.95
CA VAL A 750 8.33 19.41 5.07
C VAL A 750 8.51 19.76 6.53
N LEU A 751 9.63 20.42 6.86
CA LEU A 751 9.89 21.02 8.16
C LEU A 751 9.65 22.54 8.05
N PRO A 752 8.52 23.05 8.57
CA PRO A 752 8.17 24.46 8.44
C PRO A 752 9.18 25.45 9.03
N ALA A 753 9.24 26.65 8.47
CA ALA A 753 9.95 27.79 9.04
C ALA A 753 9.54 28.04 10.51
N GLY A 754 10.50 28.47 11.33
CA GLY A 754 10.34 28.65 12.77
C GLY A 754 10.48 27.39 13.61
N ARG A 755 10.45 26.19 13.00
CA ARG A 755 10.79 24.93 13.69
C ARG A 755 12.30 24.67 13.67
N GLN A 756 12.75 23.73 14.49
CA GLN A 756 14.14 23.34 14.62
C GLN A 756 14.35 21.91 14.16
N LEU A 757 15.46 21.66 13.47
CA LEU A 757 15.95 20.30 13.24
C LEU A 757 16.78 19.87 14.45
N ALA A 758 16.46 18.71 15.02
CA ALA A 758 17.23 18.11 16.10
C ALA A 758 17.74 16.71 15.71
N LEU A 759 18.92 16.36 16.20
CA LEU A 759 19.58 15.09 16.01
C LEU A 759 19.82 14.45 17.38
N ILE A 760 19.31 13.24 17.56
CA ILE A 760 19.52 12.44 18.76
C ILE A 760 20.46 11.30 18.41
N ILE A 761 21.48 11.10 19.23
CA ILE A 761 22.40 9.96 19.13
C ILE A 761 22.31 9.20 20.45
N HIS A 762 21.91 7.94 20.43
CA HIS A 762 21.77 7.10 21.62
C HIS A 762 22.26 5.68 21.36
N GLY A 763 22.28 4.85 22.40
CA GLY A 763 22.65 3.45 22.29
C GLY A 763 21.47 2.58 21.84
N ALA A 764 21.13 1.58 22.63
CA ALA A 764 20.03 0.67 22.35
C ALA A 764 18.68 1.40 22.25
N ASP A 765 17.85 0.93 21.32
CA ASP A 765 16.48 1.37 21.13
C ASP A 765 15.52 0.40 21.83
N MET A 766 14.86 0.84 22.90
CA MET A 766 14.04 -0.06 23.71
C MET A 766 12.76 -0.50 23.01
N ALA A 767 12.37 0.16 21.91
CA ALA A 767 11.19 -0.18 21.15
C ALA A 767 11.46 -1.15 19.99
N GLN A 768 12.70 -1.25 19.50
CA GLN A 768 13.03 -2.06 18.32
C GLN A 768 14.29 -2.93 18.44
N THR A 769 15.37 -2.47 19.07
CA THR A 769 16.60 -3.28 19.12
C THR A 769 16.53 -4.31 20.24
N ILE A 770 17.55 -5.18 20.34
CA ILE A 770 17.78 -5.93 21.58
C ILE A 770 17.98 -4.96 22.77
N ARG A 771 17.92 -5.47 24.01
CA ARG A 771 17.97 -4.63 25.22
C ARG A 771 19.16 -5.00 26.11
N PRO A 772 20.40 -4.63 25.70
CA PRO A 772 21.59 -4.95 26.47
C PRO A 772 21.53 -4.37 27.88
N THR A 773 22.00 -5.13 28.86
CA THR A 773 22.06 -4.68 30.26
C THR A 773 23.41 -4.06 30.64
N ALA A 774 24.45 -4.32 29.86
CA ALA A 774 25.76 -3.69 30.03
C ALA A 774 25.68 -2.21 29.63
N VAL A 775 26.20 -1.34 30.50
CA VAL A 775 26.31 0.10 30.20
C VAL A 775 27.59 0.32 29.41
N VAL A 776 27.46 1.01 28.27
CA VAL A 776 28.58 1.43 27.42
C VAL A 776 28.68 2.95 27.42
N ASN A 777 29.87 3.48 27.61
CA ASN A 777 30.15 4.91 27.53
C ASN A 777 30.64 5.26 26.12
N TYR A 778 29.94 6.20 25.49
CA TYR A 778 30.23 6.68 24.13
C TYR A 778 30.86 8.06 24.18
N HIS A 779 31.86 8.27 23.35
CA HIS A 779 32.48 9.56 23.13
C HIS A 779 32.56 9.85 21.64
N LEU A 780 32.08 11.00 21.20
CA LEU A 780 32.05 11.39 19.80
C LEU A 780 33.03 12.51 19.49
N ASP A 781 33.74 12.36 18.37
CA ASP A 781 34.54 13.41 17.75
C ASP A 781 33.65 14.18 16.77
N PHE A 782 32.97 15.21 17.27
CA PHE A 782 32.05 16.02 16.48
C PHE A 782 32.72 16.73 15.30
N ALA A 783 34.00 17.10 15.43
CA ALA A 783 34.74 17.77 14.35
C ALA A 783 34.93 16.86 13.13
N ASN A 784 34.90 15.55 13.32
CA ASN A 784 35.04 14.54 12.26
C ASN A 784 33.76 13.70 12.06
N SER A 785 32.61 14.23 12.47
CA SER A 785 31.31 13.57 12.34
C SER A 785 30.36 14.44 11.51
N PHE A 786 29.58 13.80 10.63
CA PHE A 786 28.78 14.50 9.62
C PHE A 786 27.41 13.86 9.42
N LEU A 787 26.39 14.70 9.23
CA LEU A 787 25.06 14.33 8.76
C LEU A 787 24.87 14.83 7.33
N LYS A 788 24.48 13.94 6.43
CA LYS A 788 24.15 14.25 5.04
C LYS A 788 22.64 14.22 4.87
N LEU A 789 22.06 15.37 4.53
CA LEU A 789 20.63 15.56 4.33
C LEU A 789 20.28 15.61 2.84
N PRO A 790 19.33 14.78 2.38
CA PRO A 790 18.80 14.83 1.03
C PRO A 790 17.68 15.87 0.96
N LEU A 791 17.89 16.94 0.19
CA LEU A 791 16.97 18.08 0.13
C LEU A 791 16.35 18.23 -1.26
N ARG A 792 15.15 18.80 -1.28
CA ARG A 792 14.45 19.19 -2.50
C ARG A 792 14.46 20.68 -2.73
#